data_AF-A0A2G5V7P2-F1
#
_entry.id   AF-A0A2G5V7P2-F1
#
_cell.length_a   1.000
_cell.length_b   1.000
_cell.length_c   1.000
_cell.angle_alpha   90.00
_cell.angle_beta   90.00
_cell.angle_gamma   90.00
#
_symmetry.space_group_name_H-M   'P 1'
#
loop_
_entity.id
_entity.type
_entity.pdbx_description
1 polymer ?
#
loop_
_entity_poly.entity_id
_entity_poly.type
_entity_poly.pdbx_seq_one_letter_code
_entity_poly.pdbx_strand_id
1 'polypeptide(L)'
;MISHSVPMGYESLKTVLLHTDPNLRFKIAQRIPKICLTEKTVPLKIKSLSLYASTTVVNDQSYELGVYRHYHTEDIPYGIKHANNSGGITCDLDQYGFVIPNSFDPILNGDVSFRTENVANRRNDTEETERGYRFELRSLENALAKINQLELEGKTVEEFLAGPMTDHDQRIRFNVGLPKEDIQAGIDDYRNDLLPFHYRRNNLSPPYTCYIQLTITQEEDKITIQRYKYNHKLYEAVKKLNETLFANRPVIIVNKLRFGCSDVLRTPIGFKILANVVKGYDFQIASISSIVDSSRTLSELSIDVTGELVSNFQHSFVKNAKLLTIFTHKKIIDQLLRAFETLENQQIHIEFMDEQNPSANDYFQLLQGWMSTTRSIWSAITFELKTDQIGEEILEFVRTRNERTESTERFIIAQRIPKIQLTEKAVPLRIGSLSLEKCTTTVNSQSYKLGVYRHYHTEDIPRSVKQDNDKGGVSCDLDQYGFEIPNSSTPILNGDVSFRTENAANRRNDAEETERYYRFSLKRYKNYLAKTNYEESRGKTGFNKVVLQMKMDACRSKLLPFHYRRNNLSPPYTCYIQLTITQGNVTTIQRYEYNQKLYEAAKKLNERLFANRPVIIVHKFEHSCFDVLRMPVGFKMFAKLVCTYDNIIIPISSIVDSSRTLRELSVSVTSELVSNFQHSFVKNAEKLSIHTRTARIDQLARAFGTMENQHIHIQFGQFDNLSPNEYYQLLQGWLSIERSVRSMITIGLRTDQIGEDILEWVTVLRSNATKLEVFYVPYNEEKDLSRFILAARIKRT
;
A
#
# COMPACT_ATOMS: atom_id res chain seq x y z
N MET A 1 -22.23 67.54 -35.77
CA MET A 1 -21.52 67.48 -34.48
C MET A 1 -20.11 66.94 -34.75
N ILE A 2 -19.09 67.78 -34.58
CA ILE A 2 -17.69 67.40 -34.69
C ILE A 2 -17.30 66.84 -33.32
N SER A 3 -17.02 65.53 -33.21
CA SER A 3 -16.55 64.94 -31.96
C SER A 3 -15.07 65.27 -31.76
N HIS A 4 -14.79 66.21 -30.86
CA HIS A 4 -13.44 66.42 -30.34
C HIS A 4 -13.11 65.30 -29.33
N SER A 5 -12.64 64.14 -29.81
CA SER A 5 -11.92 63.22 -28.93
C SER A 5 -10.48 63.71 -28.80
N VAL A 6 -10.13 64.28 -27.64
CA VAL A 6 -8.73 64.51 -27.29
C VAL A 6 -8.05 63.13 -27.31
N PRO A 7 -7.00 62.91 -28.13
CA PRO A 7 -6.28 61.63 -28.12
C PRO A 7 -5.75 61.38 -26.70
N MET A 8 -6.01 60.19 -26.17
CA MET A 8 -5.48 59.79 -24.86
C MET A 8 -3.95 59.95 -24.88
N GLY A 9 -3.41 60.64 -23.88
CA GLY A 9 -1.96 60.82 -23.74
C GLY A 9 -1.23 59.48 -23.64
N TYR A 10 0.02 59.43 -24.11
CA TYR A 10 0.80 58.19 -24.25
C TYR A 10 0.92 57.39 -22.95
N GLU A 11 1.18 58.06 -21.81
CA GLU A 11 1.29 57.40 -20.51
C GLU A 11 -0.06 56.88 -19.99
N SER A 12 -1.15 57.64 -20.17
CA SER A 12 -2.51 57.17 -19.84
C SER A 12 -2.89 55.94 -20.67
N LEU A 13 -2.54 55.92 -21.96
CA LEU A 13 -2.78 54.78 -22.84
C LEU A 13 -2.00 53.54 -22.38
N LYS A 14 -0.73 53.69 -21.96
CA LYS A 14 0.04 52.57 -21.39
C LYS A 14 -0.63 51.99 -20.16
N THR A 15 -1.07 52.84 -19.24
CA THR A 15 -1.76 52.40 -18.01
C THR A 15 -3.04 51.66 -18.34
N VAL A 16 -3.88 52.19 -19.23
CA VAL A 16 -5.11 51.52 -19.66
C VAL A 16 -4.78 50.14 -20.25
N LEU A 17 -3.83 50.06 -21.19
CA LEU A 17 -3.45 48.79 -21.83
C LEU A 17 -2.85 47.78 -20.85
N LEU A 18 -2.13 48.21 -19.81
CA LEU A 18 -1.57 47.33 -18.79
C LEU A 18 -2.65 46.60 -17.98
N HIS A 19 -3.81 47.24 -17.79
CA HIS A 19 -4.94 46.71 -17.02
C HIS A 19 -6.10 46.21 -17.90
N THR A 20 -5.96 46.26 -19.23
CA THR A 20 -6.96 45.77 -20.18
C THR A 20 -6.78 44.25 -20.38
N ASP A 21 -7.89 43.53 -20.47
CA ASP A 21 -7.89 42.11 -20.81
C ASP A 21 -7.08 41.81 -22.09
N PRO A 22 -6.21 40.77 -22.10
CA PRO A 22 -5.41 40.39 -23.25
C PRO A 22 -6.19 40.21 -24.56
N ASN A 23 -7.35 39.55 -24.52
CA ASN A 23 -8.14 39.30 -25.73
C ASN A 23 -8.72 40.59 -26.29
N LEU A 24 -9.13 41.51 -25.41
CA LEU A 24 -9.55 42.85 -25.83
C LEU A 24 -8.38 43.65 -26.42
N ARG A 25 -7.17 43.55 -25.86
CA ARG A 25 -5.98 44.19 -26.44
C ARG A 25 -5.69 43.69 -27.85
N PHE A 26 -5.79 42.38 -28.09
CA PHE A 26 -5.60 41.81 -29.44
C PHE A 26 -6.63 42.37 -30.44
N LYS A 27 -7.91 42.42 -30.05
CA LYS A 27 -8.99 43.01 -30.87
C LYS A 27 -8.75 44.49 -31.15
N ILE A 28 -8.30 45.24 -30.15
CA ILE A 28 -7.99 46.67 -30.26
C ILE A 28 -6.82 46.89 -31.22
N ALA A 29 -5.71 46.15 -31.08
CA ALA A 29 -4.54 46.24 -31.94
C ALA A 29 -4.87 45.86 -33.40
N GLN A 30 -5.75 44.88 -33.60
CA GLN A 30 -6.23 44.49 -34.93
C GLN A 30 -7.11 45.58 -35.58
N ARG A 31 -7.99 46.23 -34.82
CA ARG A 31 -8.93 47.26 -35.35
C ARG A 31 -8.29 48.64 -35.49
N ILE A 32 -7.28 48.96 -34.68
CA ILE A 32 -6.65 50.28 -34.63
C ILE A 32 -5.12 50.11 -34.79
N PRO A 33 -4.60 50.00 -36.03
CA PRO A 33 -3.18 49.76 -36.25
C PRO A 33 -2.24 50.81 -35.64
N LYS A 34 -2.71 52.06 -35.49
CA LYS A 34 -1.93 53.18 -34.93
C LYS A 34 -1.48 52.97 -33.48
N ILE A 35 -2.18 52.15 -32.70
CA ILE A 35 -1.83 51.88 -31.29
C ILE A 35 -1.12 50.54 -31.08
N CYS A 36 -0.96 49.74 -32.15
CA CYS A 36 -0.36 48.41 -32.08
C CYS A 36 1.07 48.43 -31.52
N LEU A 37 1.90 49.41 -31.91
CA LEU A 37 3.26 49.55 -31.39
C LEU A 37 3.25 49.80 -29.87
N THR A 38 2.46 50.76 -29.39
CA THR A 38 2.32 51.03 -27.95
C THR A 38 1.79 49.83 -27.21
N GLU A 39 0.76 49.16 -27.74
CA GLU A 39 0.18 47.95 -27.17
C GLU A 39 1.20 46.81 -27.01
N LYS A 40 2.05 46.59 -28.01
CA LYS A 40 3.09 45.55 -27.94
C LYS A 40 4.21 45.88 -26.96
N THR A 41 4.53 47.15 -26.73
CA THR A 41 5.53 47.58 -25.74
C THR A 41 5.07 47.42 -24.29
N VAL A 42 3.76 47.47 -24.04
CA VAL A 42 3.20 47.32 -22.69
C VAL A 42 3.18 45.84 -22.30
N PRO A 43 3.68 45.46 -21.10
CA PRO A 43 3.67 44.07 -20.65
C PRO A 43 2.30 43.41 -20.78
N LEU A 44 2.28 42.17 -21.27
CA LEU A 44 1.05 41.39 -21.42
C LEU A 44 0.87 40.50 -20.21
N LYS A 45 -0.19 40.73 -19.43
CA LYS A 45 -0.52 39.95 -18.22
C LYS A 45 -1.68 39.00 -18.53
N ILE A 46 -1.45 37.71 -18.43
CA ILE A 46 -2.43 36.65 -18.73
C ILE A 46 -2.69 35.82 -17.46
N LYS A 47 -3.96 35.57 -17.14
CA LYS A 47 -4.35 34.75 -15.99
C LYS A 47 -4.10 33.26 -16.27
N SER A 48 -4.50 32.78 -17.44
CA SER A 48 -4.30 31.39 -17.88
C SER A 48 -3.92 31.37 -19.35
N LEU A 49 -2.85 30.66 -19.71
CA LEU A 49 -2.45 30.43 -21.09
C LEU A 49 -2.31 28.92 -21.31
N SER A 50 -3.08 28.37 -22.25
CA SER A 50 -2.95 26.98 -22.68
C SER A 50 -2.53 26.93 -24.15
N LEU A 51 -1.46 26.21 -24.43
CA LEU A 51 -0.90 26.08 -25.78
C LEU A 51 -0.96 24.62 -26.24
N TYR A 52 -1.68 24.39 -27.33
CA TYR A 52 -1.83 23.10 -28.01
C TYR A 52 -1.28 23.18 -29.44
N ALA A 53 -1.30 22.08 -30.17
CA ALA A 53 -0.77 22.01 -31.54
C ALA A 53 -1.47 23.00 -32.50
N SER A 54 -2.80 23.12 -32.42
CA SER A 54 -3.62 23.95 -33.30
C SER A 54 -4.52 24.94 -32.55
N THR A 55 -4.44 24.96 -31.22
CA THR A 55 -5.33 25.74 -30.36
C THR A 55 -4.52 26.55 -29.35
N THR A 56 -4.84 27.83 -29.23
CA THR A 56 -4.29 28.72 -28.20
C THR A 56 -5.44 29.27 -27.37
N VAL A 57 -5.38 29.08 -26.06
CA VAL A 57 -6.39 29.58 -25.12
C VAL A 57 -5.78 30.66 -24.25
N VAL A 58 -6.34 31.86 -24.32
CA VAL A 58 -5.90 33.02 -23.52
C VAL A 58 -7.04 33.41 -22.59
N ASN A 59 -6.80 33.27 -21.29
CA ASN A 59 -7.83 33.33 -20.26
C ASN A 59 -8.98 32.36 -20.59
N ASP A 60 -10.18 32.88 -20.82
CA ASP A 60 -11.40 32.11 -21.08
C ASP A 60 -11.80 32.12 -22.57
N GLN A 61 -10.90 32.59 -23.46
CA GLN A 61 -11.13 32.65 -24.90
C GLN A 61 -10.22 31.67 -25.64
N SER A 62 -10.80 30.78 -26.45
CA SER A 62 -10.05 29.86 -27.32
C SER A 62 -9.92 30.43 -28.74
N TYR A 63 -8.76 30.16 -29.33
CA TYR A 63 -8.46 30.41 -30.74
C TYR A 63 -8.01 29.09 -31.36
N GLU A 64 -8.91 28.45 -32.09
CA GLU A 64 -8.69 27.14 -32.70
C GLU A 64 -8.60 27.27 -34.22
N LEU A 65 -7.57 26.66 -34.80
CA LEU A 65 -7.41 26.56 -36.24
C LEU A 65 -7.59 25.11 -36.69
N GLY A 66 -8.43 24.90 -37.70
CA GLY A 66 -8.64 23.60 -38.31
C GLY A 66 -8.84 23.70 -39.82
N VAL A 67 -8.68 22.57 -40.52
CA VAL A 67 -9.01 22.43 -41.93
C VAL A 67 -10.51 22.12 -42.06
N TYR A 68 -11.25 23.08 -42.59
CA TYR A 68 -12.67 22.95 -42.92
C TYR A 68 -12.81 22.40 -44.35
N ARG A 69 -13.56 21.31 -44.48
CA ARG A 69 -13.82 20.64 -45.77
C ARG A 69 -15.16 21.11 -46.33
N HIS A 70 -15.12 22.01 -47.31
CA HIS A 70 -16.31 22.56 -47.95
C HIS A 70 -16.76 21.66 -49.11
N TYR A 71 -17.80 20.88 -48.88
CA TYR A 71 -18.44 20.06 -49.92
C TYR A 71 -19.29 20.95 -50.84
N HIS A 72 -19.31 20.59 -52.12
CA HIS A 72 -20.09 21.28 -53.13
C HIS A 72 -21.51 20.71 -53.30
N THR A 73 -21.87 19.73 -52.46
CA THR A 73 -23.17 19.03 -52.42
C THR A 73 -23.76 19.10 -51.01
N GLU A 74 -25.09 18.94 -50.89
CA GLU A 74 -25.78 18.88 -49.59
C GLU A 74 -25.53 17.56 -48.84
N ASP A 75 -25.15 16.50 -49.58
CA ASP A 75 -24.79 15.19 -49.06
C ASP A 75 -23.37 15.18 -48.48
N ILE A 76 -23.21 15.80 -47.30
CA ILE A 76 -21.95 15.81 -46.54
C ILE A 76 -21.96 14.62 -45.58
N PRO A 77 -20.93 13.75 -45.59
CA PRO A 77 -20.88 12.65 -44.65
C PRO A 77 -20.87 13.12 -43.19
N TYR A 78 -21.56 12.38 -42.33
CA TYR A 78 -21.82 12.78 -40.94
C TYR A 78 -20.53 13.13 -40.17
N GLY A 79 -19.53 12.25 -40.16
CA GLY A 79 -18.25 12.50 -39.47
C GLY A 79 -17.53 13.76 -39.98
N ILE A 80 -17.64 14.06 -41.27
CA ILE A 80 -17.09 15.29 -41.86
C ILE A 80 -17.84 16.52 -41.36
N LYS A 81 -19.18 16.47 -41.37
CA LYS A 81 -20.04 17.54 -40.88
C LYS A 81 -19.79 17.82 -39.39
N HIS A 82 -19.68 16.77 -38.59
CA HIS A 82 -19.37 16.85 -37.17
C HIS A 82 -18.00 17.50 -36.93
N ALA A 83 -16.95 17.03 -37.62
CA ALA A 83 -15.61 17.62 -37.53
C ALA A 83 -15.59 19.10 -37.95
N ASN A 84 -16.26 19.45 -39.05
CA ASN A 84 -16.37 20.84 -39.52
C ASN A 84 -17.08 21.76 -38.51
N ASN A 85 -18.16 21.26 -37.88
CA ASN A 85 -18.89 21.97 -36.83
C ASN A 85 -18.05 22.13 -35.56
N SER A 86 -17.15 21.18 -35.30
CA SER A 86 -16.23 21.18 -34.16
C SER A 86 -14.92 21.94 -34.43
N GLY A 87 -14.86 22.81 -35.43
CA GLY A 87 -13.69 23.63 -35.72
C GLY A 87 -12.87 23.21 -36.94
N GLY A 88 -13.10 22.01 -37.48
CA GLY A 88 -12.33 21.40 -38.57
C GLY A 88 -11.33 20.36 -38.06
N ILE A 89 -10.61 19.70 -38.97
CA ILE A 89 -9.56 18.76 -38.58
C ILE A 89 -8.26 19.49 -38.24
N THR A 90 -7.55 19.06 -37.21
CA THR A 90 -6.38 19.75 -36.63
C THR A 90 -5.05 19.42 -37.32
N CYS A 91 -5.12 18.83 -38.52
CA CYS A 91 -3.97 18.39 -39.32
C CYS A 91 -4.18 18.76 -40.79
N ASP A 92 -3.08 18.91 -41.53
CA ASP A 92 -3.12 19.06 -42.98
C ASP A 92 -3.60 17.77 -43.67
N LEU A 93 -4.25 17.90 -44.83
CA LEU A 93 -4.66 16.79 -45.67
C LEU A 93 -3.77 16.69 -46.92
N ASP A 94 -3.52 15.47 -47.38
CA ASP A 94 -2.89 15.23 -48.68
C ASP A 94 -3.88 15.40 -49.85
N GLN A 95 -3.42 15.20 -51.09
CA GLN A 95 -4.25 15.38 -52.29
C GLN A 95 -5.44 14.41 -52.39
N TYR A 96 -5.42 13.30 -51.65
CA TYR A 96 -6.49 12.29 -51.63
C TYR A 96 -7.35 12.38 -50.37
N GLY A 97 -7.01 13.27 -49.42
CA GLY A 97 -7.75 13.46 -48.17
C GLY A 97 -7.22 12.63 -47.00
N PHE A 98 -6.03 12.04 -47.09
CA PHE A 98 -5.37 11.43 -45.94
C PHE A 98 -4.84 12.49 -44.99
N VAL A 99 -4.97 12.24 -43.69
CA VAL A 99 -4.38 13.07 -42.65
C VAL A 99 -2.86 12.97 -42.70
N ILE A 100 -2.19 14.11 -42.78
CA ILE A 100 -0.74 14.22 -42.61
C ILE A 100 -0.48 14.44 -41.12
N PRO A 101 0.16 13.49 -40.41
CA PRO A 101 0.43 13.66 -38.99
C PRO A 101 1.30 14.89 -38.70
N ASN A 102 0.98 15.62 -37.62
CA ASN A 102 1.74 16.81 -37.20
C ASN A 102 3.21 16.51 -36.88
N SER A 103 3.60 15.24 -36.73
CA SER A 103 5.00 14.80 -36.59
C SER A 103 5.82 14.98 -37.87
N PHE A 104 5.19 15.13 -39.05
CA PHE A 104 5.87 15.38 -40.33
C PHE A 104 6.12 16.86 -40.61
N ASP A 105 5.49 17.76 -39.85
CA ASP A 105 5.65 19.18 -40.12
C ASP A 105 7.12 19.63 -39.92
N PRO A 106 7.61 20.59 -40.72
CA PRO A 106 8.93 21.17 -40.51
C PRO A 106 8.96 21.98 -39.19
N ILE A 107 10.14 22.04 -38.56
CA ILE A 107 10.41 22.94 -37.43
C ILE A 107 10.79 24.29 -38.02
N LEU A 108 10.00 25.33 -37.75
CA LEU A 108 10.26 26.69 -38.24
C LEU A 108 11.05 27.48 -37.20
N ASN A 109 11.70 28.57 -37.62
CA ASN A 109 12.50 29.41 -36.71
C ASN A 109 11.67 29.94 -35.53
N GLY A 110 12.14 29.70 -34.31
CA GLY A 110 11.45 30.09 -33.08
C GLY A 110 10.43 29.09 -32.57
N ASP A 111 10.16 27.98 -33.27
CA ASP A 111 9.32 26.89 -32.77
C ASP A 111 10.03 26.09 -31.67
N VAL A 112 9.23 25.44 -30.82
CA VAL A 112 9.71 24.53 -29.77
C VAL A 112 9.27 23.11 -30.12
N SER A 113 10.22 22.18 -30.21
CA SER A 113 9.91 20.76 -30.47
C SER A 113 9.88 19.95 -29.18
N PHE A 114 8.87 19.07 -29.07
CA PHE A 114 8.72 18.05 -28.03
C PHE A 114 8.92 16.63 -28.58
N ARG A 115 9.22 16.50 -29.88
CA ARG A 115 9.40 15.20 -30.53
C ARG A 115 10.61 14.48 -29.95
N THR A 116 10.45 13.19 -29.63
CA THR A 116 11.54 12.28 -29.24
C THR A 116 11.92 11.40 -30.45
N GLU A 117 13.14 10.87 -30.48
CA GLU A 117 13.68 10.12 -31.63
C GLU A 117 12.87 8.85 -32.01
N ASN A 118 11.95 8.39 -31.16
CA ASN A 118 11.29 7.08 -31.26
C ASN A 118 9.78 7.12 -31.55
N VAL A 119 9.21 8.22 -32.04
CA VAL A 119 7.77 8.22 -32.40
C VAL A 119 7.56 7.32 -33.62
N ALA A 120 7.02 6.13 -33.38
CA ALA A 120 6.65 5.19 -34.43
C ALA A 120 5.70 5.89 -35.42
N ASN A 121 6.19 6.08 -36.65
CA ASN A 121 5.45 6.64 -37.77
C ASN A 121 4.23 5.76 -38.11
N ARG A 122 3.09 5.99 -37.46
CA ARG A 122 1.83 5.39 -37.88
C ARG A 122 1.33 6.14 -39.10
N ARG A 123 1.73 5.66 -40.27
CA ARG A 123 1.15 6.06 -41.54
C ARG A 123 -0.25 5.45 -41.63
N ASN A 124 -1.26 6.29 -41.84
CA ASN A 124 -2.65 5.87 -41.96
C ASN A 124 -3.03 5.49 -43.40
N ASP A 125 -2.10 5.51 -44.34
CA ASP A 125 -2.31 5.24 -45.76
C ASP A 125 -1.80 3.84 -46.21
N THR A 126 -1.61 2.92 -45.25
CA THR A 126 -1.09 1.56 -45.51
C THR A 126 -2.19 0.57 -45.93
N GLU A 127 -1.81 -0.48 -46.65
CA GLU A 127 -2.73 -1.55 -47.04
C GLU A 127 -3.27 -2.32 -45.82
N GLU A 128 -2.45 -2.46 -44.77
CA GLU A 128 -2.86 -3.06 -43.50
C GLU A 128 -3.97 -2.24 -42.83
N THR A 129 -3.85 -0.91 -42.80
CA THR A 129 -4.88 -0.01 -42.28
C THR A 129 -6.17 -0.12 -43.10
N GLU A 130 -6.10 -0.10 -44.44
CA GLU A 130 -7.29 -0.28 -45.29
C GLU A 130 -7.98 -1.61 -45.03
N ARG A 131 -7.21 -2.70 -44.90
CA ARG A 131 -7.74 -4.03 -44.60
C ARG A 131 -8.40 -4.07 -43.22
N GLY A 132 -7.82 -3.40 -42.22
CA GLY A 132 -8.40 -3.22 -40.89
C GLY A 132 -9.76 -2.52 -40.95
N TYR A 133 -9.83 -1.35 -41.60
CA TYR A 133 -11.09 -0.62 -41.76
C TYR A 133 -12.17 -1.44 -42.50
N ARG A 134 -11.79 -2.17 -43.56
CA ARG A 134 -12.73 -3.08 -44.26
C ARG A 134 -13.22 -4.23 -43.38
N PHE A 135 -12.35 -4.74 -42.49
CA PHE A 135 -12.70 -5.81 -41.56
C PHE A 135 -13.69 -5.31 -40.51
N GLU A 136 -13.42 -4.16 -39.88
CA GLU A 136 -14.31 -3.56 -38.89
C GLU A 136 -15.65 -3.14 -39.51
N LEU A 137 -15.64 -2.51 -40.68
CA LEU A 137 -16.86 -2.17 -41.43
C LEU A 137 -17.74 -3.41 -41.66
N ARG A 138 -17.16 -4.51 -42.14
CA ARG A 138 -17.88 -5.77 -42.36
C ARG A 138 -18.41 -6.34 -41.04
N SER A 139 -17.66 -6.21 -39.96
CA SER A 139 -18.07 -6.66 -38.64
C SER A 139 -19.32 -5.92 -38.15
N LEU A 140 -19.35 -4.59 -38.32
CA LEU A 140 -20.51 -3.76 -37.97
C LEU A 140 -21.71 -3.99 -38.90
N GLU A 141 -21.49 -4.14 -40.21
CA GLU A 141 -22.56 -4.47 -41.16
C GLU A 141 -23.22 -5.81 -40.85
N ASN A 142 -22.43 -6.82 -40.47
CA ASN A 142 -22.94 -8.11 -40.03
C ASN A 142 -23.72 -8.00 -38.71
N ALA A 143 -23.22 -7.20 -37.75
CA ALA A 143 -23.91 -6.96 -36.48
C ALA A 143 -25.26 -6.26 -36.71
N LEU A 144 -25.32 -5.24 -37.57
CA LEU A 144 -26.56 -4.54 -37.93
C LEU A 144 -27.55 -5.48 -38.63
N ALA A 145 -27.07 -6.30 -39.57
CA ALA A 145 -27.91 -7.31 -40.22
C ALA A 145 -28.49 -8.31 -39.22
N LYS A 146 -27.70 -8.71 -38.21
CA LYS A 146 -28.15 -9.61 -37.14
C LYS A 146 -29.20 -8.95 -36.24
N ILE A 147 -29.02 -7.69 -35.85
CA ILE A 147 -30.02 -6.94 -35.08
C ILE A 147 -31.34 -6.85 -35.85
N ASN A 148 -31.29 -6.49 -37.14
CA ASN A 148 -32.48 -6.43 -37.98
C ASN A 148 -33.16 -7.81 -38.11
N GLN A 149 -32.37 -8.89 -38.18
CA GLN A 149 -32.91 -10.26 -38.18
C GLN A 149 -33.62 -10.58 -36.85
N LEU A 150 -33.02 -10.24 -35.70
CA LEU A 150 -33.61 -10.48 -34.38
C LEU A 150 -34.92 -9.68 -34.20
N GLU A 151 -34.95 -8.43 -34.66
CA GLU A 151 -36.16 -7.60 -34.68
C GLU A 151 -37.30 -8.24 -35.50
N LEU A 152 -36.99 -8.81 -36.67
CA LEU A 152 -37.95 -9.53 -37.51
C LEU A 152 -38.44 -10.84 -36.87
N GLU A 153 -37.58 -11.50 -36.08
CA GLU A 153 -37.91 -12.73 -35.34
C GLU A 153 -38.64 -12.44 -34.01
N GLY A 154 -38.81 -11.17 -33.62
CA GLY A 154 -39.43 -10.77 -32.36
C GLY A 154 -38.60 -11.10 -31.12
N LYS A 155 -37.28 -11.28 -31.27
CA LYS A 155 -36.34 -11.60 -30.19
C LYS A 155 -35.57 -10.35 -29.75
N THR A 156 -35.27 -10.26 -28.47
CA THR A 156 -34.43 -9.18 -27.95
C THR A 156 -32.94 -9.48 -28.12
N VAL A 157 -32.13 -8.43 -28.15
CA VAL A 157 -30.66 -8.54 -28.22
C VAL A 157 -30.13 -9.25 -26.96
N GLU A 158 -30.71 -8.97 -25.80
CA GLU A 158 -30.36 -9.58 -24.51
C GLU A 158 -30.62 -11.08 -24.49
N GLU A 159 -31.75 -11.54 -25.03
CA GLU A 159 -32.06 -12.96 -25.18
C GLU A 159 -31.08 -13.67 -26.12
N PHE A 160 -30.68 -13.01 -27.21
CA PHE A 160 -29.66 -13.54 -28.11
C PHE A 160 -28.29 -13.63 -27.44
N LEU A 161 -27.87 -12.62 -26.66
CA LEU A 161 -26.59 -12.61 -25.94
C LEU A 161 -26.53 -13.63 -24.79
N ALA A 162 -27.67 -14.03 -24.23
CA ALA A 162 -27.79 -15.04 -23.19
C ALA A 162 -27.96 -16.48 -23.73
N GLY A 163 -28.27 -16.63 -25.03
CA GLY A 163 -28.51 -17.91 -25.68
C GLY A 163 -27.27 -18.61 -26.22
N PRO A 164 -27.40 -19.86 -26.72
CA PRO A 164 -26.31 -20.55 -27.40
C PRO A 164 -25.97 -19.83 -28.73
N MET A 165 -24.68 -19.53 -28.92
CA MET A 165 -24.17 -18.75 -30.05
C MET A 165 -23.32 -19.62 -30.99
N THR A 166 -23.40 -19.36 -32.30
CA THR A 166 -22.47 -19.93 -33.28
C THR A 166 -21.10 -19.22 -33.22
N ASP A 167 -20.07 -19.83 -33.80
CA ASP A 167 -18.75 -19.18 -33.97
C ASP A 167 -18.83 -17.83 -34.70
N HIS A 168 -19.79 -17.68 -35.61
CA HIS A 168 -20.04 -16.42 -36.30
C HIS A 168 -20.67 -15.39 -35.37
N ASP A 169 -21.69 -15.80 -34.58
CA ASP A 169 -22.34 -14.95 -33.59
C ASP A 169 -21.37 -14.47 -32.50
N GLN A 170 -20.41 -15.32 -32.09
CA GLN A 170 -19.39 -14.94 -31.11
C GLN A 170 -18.49 -13.79 -31.61
N ARG A 171 -18.19 -13.73 -32.92
CA ARG A 171 -17.33 -12.69 -33.50
C ARG A 171 -18.02 -11.33 -33.56
N ILE A 172 -19.35 -11.31 -33.70
CA ILE A 172 -20.15 -10.07 -33.74
C ILE A 172 -20.77 -9.74 -32.38
N ARG A 173 -20.63 -10.61 -31.36
CA ARG A 173 -21.23 -10.47 -30.03
C ARG A 173 -21.03 -9.11 -29.41
N PHE A 174 -19.79 -8.61 -29.43
CA PHE A 174 -19.45 -7.31 -28.85
C PHE A 174 -20.20 -6.18 -29.56
N ASN A 175 -20.19 -6.18 -30.89
CA ASN A 175 -20.83 -5.15 -31.71
C ASN A 175 -22.35 -5.22 -31.65
N VAL A 176 -22.96 -6.40 -31.58
CA VAL A 176 -24.41 -6.59 -31.47
C VAL A 176 -24.95 -6.06 -30.13
N GLY A 177 -24.12 -6.04 -29.08
CA GLY A 177 -24.48 -5.45 -27.79
C GLY A 177 -24.41 -3.91 -27.75
N LEU A 178 -23.98 -3.24 -28.83
CA LEU A 178 -23.97 -1.79 -28.92
C LEU A 178 -25.35 -1.26 -29.36
N PRO A 179 -25.72 -0.02 -28.96
CA PRO A 179 -26.89 0.65 -29.50
C PRO A 179 -26.88 0.67 -31.04
N LYS A 180 -28.05 0.47 -31.67
CA LYS A 180 -28.18 0.41 -33.13
C LYS A 180 -27.68 1.68 -33.80
N GLU A 181 -27.91 2.82 -33.16
CA GLU A 181 -27.46 4.15 -33.60
C GLU A 181 -25.92 4.24 -33.62
N ASP A 182 -25.23 3.68 -32.61
CA ASP A 182 -23.76 3.68 -32.53
C ASP A 182 -23.15 2.78 -33.60
N ILE A 183 -23.78 1.63 -33.89
CA ILE A 183 -23.36 0.73 -34.98
C ILE A 183 -23.50 1.45 -36.31
N GLN A 184 -24.62 2.13 -36.54
CA GLN A 184 -24.87 2.88 -37.78
C GLN A 184 -23.87 4.03 -37.95
N ALA A 185 -23.59 4.78 -36.88
CA ALA A 185 -22.57 5.83 -36.88
C ALA A 185 -21.18 5.26 -37.21
N GLY A 186 -20.79 4.14 -36.59
CA GLY A 186 -19.53 3.46 -36.86
C GLY A 186 -19.39 2.98 -38.31
N ILE A 187 -20.47 2.45 -38.91
CA ILE A 187 -20.51 2.07 -40.33
C ILE A 187 -20.23 3.28 -41.22
N ASP A 188 -20.89 4.40 -40.94
CA ASP A 188 -20.72 5.63 -41.72
C ASP A 188 -19.31 6.21 -41.57
N ASP A 189 -18.73 6.17 -40.37
CA ASP A 189 -17.36 6.59 -40.12
C ASP A 189 -16.33 5.72 -40.87
N TYR A 190 -16.41 4.40 -40.80
CA TYR A 190 -15.49 3.52 -41.56
C TYR A 190 -15.67 3.65 -43.07
N ARG A 191 -16.89 3.89 -43.56
CA ARG A 191 -17.12 4.21 -44.98
C ARG A 191 -16.40 5.50 -45.38
N ASN A 192 -16.43 6.51 -44.51
CA ASN A 192 -15.71 7.77 -44.74
C ASN A 192 -14.19 7.60 -44.69
N ASP A 193 -13.67 6.84 -43.74
CA ASP A 193 -12.23 6.54 -43.61
C ASP A 193 -11.68 5.75 -44.80
N LEU A 194 -12.53 5.02 -45.52
CA LEU A 194 -12.18 4.31 -46.74
C LEU A 194 -12.19 5.19 -48.01
N LEU A 195 -12.80 6.37 -47.99
CA LEU A 195 -12.87 7.26 -49.17
C LEU A 195 -11.49 7.72 -49.66
N PRO A 196 -10.53 8.15 -48.82
CA PRO A 196 -9.19 8.50 -49.27
C PRO A 196 -8.49 7.39 -50.05
N PHE A 197 -8.65 6.13 -49.64
CA PHE A 197 -8.12 4.96 -50.36
C PHE A 197 -8.77 4.80 -51.73
N HIS A 198 -10.09 5.00 -51.84
CA HIS A 198 -10.80 4.98 -53.11
C HIS A 198 -10.31 6.10 -54.05
N TYR A 199 -10.15 7.32 -53.54
CA TYR A 199 -9.64 8.45 -54.32
C TYR A 199 -8.22 8.22 -54.81
N ARG A 200 -7.33 7.70 -53.95
CA ARG A 200 -5.96 7.34 -54.34
C ARG A 200 -5.92 6.26 -55.41
N ARG A 201 -6.69 5.18 -55.26
CA ARG A 201 -6.69 4.04 -56.19
C ARG A 201 -7.21 4.42 -57.58
N ASN A 202 -8.19 5.31 -57.65
CA ASN A 202 -8.80 5.75 -58.90
C ASN A 202 -8.23 7.09 -59.42
N ASN A 203 -7.23 7.64 -58.74
CA ASN A 203 -6.64 8.95 -59.02
C ASN A 203 -7.69 10.06 -59.14
N LEU A 204 -8.68 10.04 -58.25
CA LEU A 204 -9.75 11.03 -58.15
C LEU A 204 -9.40 12.10 -57.12
N SER A 205 -9.90 13.32 -57.31
CA SER A 205 -9.84 14.37 -56.29
C SER A 205 -11.02 14.25 -55.32
N PRO A 206 -10.83 14.51 -54.02
CA PRO A 206 -11.92 14.56 -53.06
C PRO A 206 -13.01 15.58 -53.48
N PRO A 207 -14.30 15.32 -53.19
CA PRO A 207 -15.42 16.15 -53.62
C PRO A 207 -15.61 17.42 -52.77
N TYR A 208 -14.51 17.99 -52.25
CA TYR A 208 -14.53 19.16 -51.38
C TYR A 208 -13.32 20.05 -51.59
N THR A 209 -13.50 21.34 -51.30
CA THR A 209 -12.41 22.32 -51.22
C THR A 209 -12.06 22.59 -49.77
N CYS A 210 -10.77 22.62 -49.44
CA CYS A 210 -10.31 22.93 -48.09
C CYS A 210 -10.24 24.44 -47.83
N TYR A 211 -10.57 24.85 -46.61
CA TYR A 211 -10.37 26.20 -46.06
C TYR A 211 -9.70 26.09 -44.70
N ILE A 212 -8.92 27.10 -44.31
CA ILE A 212 -8.48 27.23 -42.93
C ILE A 212 -9.59 27.93 -42.16
N GLN A 213 -10.13 27.27 -41.15
CA GLN A 213 -11.15 27.81 -40.27
C GLN A 213 -10.52 28.25 -38.95
N LEU A 214 -10.69 29.52 -38.61
CA LEU A 214 -10.42 30.07 -37.29
C LEU A 214 -11.72 30.13 -36.51
N THR A 215 -11.81 29.33 -35.45
CA THR A 215 -12.92 29.30 -34.51
C THR A 215 -12.49 30.03 -33.24
N ILE A 216 -13.22 31.10 -32.89
CA ILE A 216 -12.97 31.86 -31.67
C ILE A 216 -14.19 31.67 -30.75
N THR A 217 -13.98 31.03 -29.61
CA THR A 217 -15.03 30.79 -28.62
C THR A 217 -14.80 31.68 -27.39
N GLN A 218 -15.82 32.45 -27.00
CA GLN A 218 -15.81 33.40 -25.87
C GLN A 218 -16.94 33.06 -24.90
N GLU A 219 -16.63 32.54 -23.70
CA GLU A 219 -17.64 31.99 -22.79
C GLU A 219 -18.49 30.91 -23.51
N GLU A 220 -19.35 30.17 -22.81
CA GLU A 220 -19.92 28.91 -23.36
C GLU A 220 -20.77 29.06 -24.64
N ASP A 221 -21.19 30.28 -25.03
CA ASP A 221 -22.17 30.48 -26.11
C ASP A 221 -21.80 31.44 -27.26
N LYS A 222 -20.65 32.14 -27.26
CA LYS A 222 -20.28 33.06 -28.36
C LYS A 222 -19.15 32.52 -29.24
N ILE A 223 -19.54 31.88 -30.34
CA ILE A 223 -18.62 31.35 -31.36
C ILE A 223 -18.55 32.32 -32.54
N THR A 224 -17.35 32.77 -32.89
CA THR A 224 -17.07 33.50 -34.13
C THR A 224 -16.24 32.63 -35.06
N ILE A 225 -16.72 32.40 -36.28
CA ILE A 225 -16.03 31.59 -37.29
C ILE A 225 -15.53 32.50 -38.42
N GLN A 226 -14.25 32.36 -38.77
CA GLN A 226 -13.65 33.00 -39.94
C GLN A 226 -13.02 31.91 -40.81
N ARG A 227 -13.21 32.01 -42.14
CA ARG A 227 -12.68 31.03 -43.09
C ARG A 227 -11.77 31.71 -44.10
N TYR A 228 -10.60 31.14 -44.32
CA TYR A 228 -9.60 31.63 -45.24
C TYR A 228 -9.32 30.57 -46.30
N LYS A 229 -9.06 31.00 -47.54
CA LYS A 229 -8.65 30.08 -48.61
C LYS A 229 -7.42 29.30 -48.14
N TYR A 230 -7.41 27.99 -48.40
CA TYR A 230 -6.29 27.11 -48.03
C TYR A 230 -5.10 27.34 -48.97
N ASN A 231 -4.35 28.42 -48.74
CA ASN A 231 -3.15 28.82 -49.47
C ASN A 231 -1.86 28.70 -48.62
N HIS A 232 -2.03 28.26 -47.38
CA HIS A 232 -0.97 28.00 -46.41
C HIS A 232 -1.23 26.62 -45.80
N LYS A 233 -0.18 25.97 -45.31
CA LYS A 233 -0.33 24.79 -44.47
C LYS A 233 -0.89 25.20 -43.10
N LEU A 234 -1.60 24.31 -42.43
CA LEU A 234 -2.23 24.58 -41.15
C LEU A 234 -1.21 25.05 -40.12
N TYR A 235 -0.03 24.41 -40.06
CA TYR A 235 1.04 24.79 -39.14
C TYR A 235 1.57 26.22 -39.39
N GLU A 236 1.57 26.70 -40.64
CA GLU A 236 1.96 28.08 -40.97
C GLU A 236 0.90 29.07 -40.48
N ALA A 237 -0.38 28.73 -40.62
CA ALA A 237 -1.47 29.55 -40.11
C ALA A 237 -1.47 29.63 -38.58
N VAL A 238 -1.22 28.52 -37.89
CA VAL A 238 -1.08 28.47 -36.43
C VAL A 238 0.11 29.33 -35.99
N LYS A 239 1.26 29.21 -36.66
CA LYS A 239 2.42 30.06 -36.38
C LYS A 239 2.09 31.54 -36.55
N LYS A 240 1.44 31.92 -37.65
CA LYS A 240 1.05 33.31 -37.93
C LYS A 240 0.06 33.85 -36.91
N LEU A 241 -0.87 33.02 -36.43
CA LEU A 241 -1.76 33.37 -35.33
C LEU A 241 -0.96 33.68 -34.05
N ASN A 242 -0.07 32.77 -33.64
CA ASN A 242 0.74 32.96 -32.43
C ASN A 242 1.72 34.15 -32.55
N GLU A 243 2.25 34.42 -33.74
CA GLU A 243 3.02 35.64 -34.05
C GLU A 243 2.16 36.90 -33.90
N THR A 244 0.91 36.85 -34.36
CA THR A 244 -0.02 37.98 -34.21
C THR A 244 -0.31 38.27 -32.73
N LEU A 245 -0.52 37.23 -31.93
CA LEU A 245 -0.84 37.35 -30.51
C LEU A 245 0.37 37.79 -29.67
N PHE A 246 1.54 37.19 -29.90
CA PHE A 246 2.65 37.24 -28.95
C PHE A 246 3.95 37.87 -29.47
N ALA A 247 4.16 37.98 -30.78
CA ALA A 247 5.44 38.50 -31.30
C ALA A 247 5.66 39.98 -30.96
N ASN A 248 6.94 40.36 -30.83
CA ASN A 248 7.42 41.71 -30.53
C ASN A 248 6.93 42.25 -29.18
N ARG A 249 6.69 41.36 -28.21
CA ARG A 249 6.38 41.73 -26.83
C ARG A 249 7.61 41.45 -25.95
N PRO A 250 8.15 42.46 -25.24
CA PRO A 250 9.34 42.27 -24.43
C PRO A 250 9.07 41.49 -23.14
N VAL A 251 7.83 41.56 -22.63
CA VAL A 251 7.45 40.96 -21.35
C VAL A 251 6.06 40.35 -21.46
N ILE A 252 5.98 39.02 -21.31
CA ILE A 252 4.74 38.26 -21.20
C ILE A 252 4.72 37.59 -19.82
N ILE A 253 3.75 37.94 -18.99
CA ILE A 253 3.58 37.42 -17.63
C ILE A 253 2.33 36.55 -17.61
N VAL A 254 2.49 35.28 -17.24
CA VAL A 254 1.41 34.31 -17.20
C VAL A 254 1.28 33.76 -15.77
N ASN A 255 0.10 33.81 -15.18
CA ASN A 255 -0.08 33.19 -13.87
C ASN A 255 -0.12 31.66 -13.96
N LYS A 256 -0.93 31.09 -14.84
CA LYS A 256 -1.01 29.64 -15.09
C LYS A 256 -0.70 29.31 -16.54
N LEU A 257 0.37 28.55 -16.79
CA LEU A 257 0.80 28.12 -18.12
C LEU A 257 0.60 26.61 -18.27
N ARG A 258 -0.06 26.18 -19.35
CA ARG A 258 -0.33 24.78 -19.67
C ARG A 258 0.11 24.42 -21.08
N PHE A 259 0.67 23.22 -21.23
CA PHE A 259 1.05 22.66 -22.52
C PHE A 259 0.26 21.38 -22.79
N GLY A 260 -0.30 21.25 -23.99
CA GLY A 260 -1.02 20.05 -24.43
C GLY A 260 -0.61 19.60 -25.83
N CYS A 261 0.64 19.86 -26.22
CA CYS A 261 1.19 19.47 -27.52
C CYS A 261 2.28 18.40 -27.35
N SER A 262 2.20 17.32 -28.11
CA SER A 262 3.21 16.25 -28.14
C SER A 262 4.28 16.46 -29.22
N ASP A 263 4.04 17.32 -30.21
CA ASP A 263 4.88 17.48 -31.39
C ASP A 263 5.66 18.80 -31.40
N VAL A 264 5.17 19.81 -32.11
CA VAL A 264 5.84 21.10 -32.27
C VAL A 264 4.90 22.20 -31.84
N LEU A 265 5.35 22.98 -30.85
CA LEU A 265 4.68 24.19 -30.43
C LEU A 265 5.13 25.35 -31.32
N ARG A 266 4.17 25.94 -32.04
CA ARG A 266 4.42 27.06 -32.95
C ARG A 266 4.54 28.36 -32.16
N THR A 267 5.75 28.86 -32.03
CA THR A 267 6.03 30.08 -31.25
C THR A 267 6.72 31.15 -32.10
N PRO A 268 6.54 32.44 -31.76
CA PRO A 268 7.31 33.51 -32.37
C PRO A 268 8.80 33.37 -32.07
N ILE A 269 9.64 33.97 -32.93
CA ILE A 269 11.07 34.10 -32.66
C ILE A 269 11.29 34.89 -31.37
N GLY A 270 12.14 34.37 -30.48
CA GLY A 270 12.49 35.02 -29.21
C GLY A 270 11.39 34.94 -28.13
N PHE A 271 10.42 34.04 -28.28
CA PHE A 271 9.31 33.89 -27.34
C PHE A 271 9.79 33.44 -25.95
N LYS A 272 9.50 34.27 -24.94
CA LYS A 272 9.82 34.03 -23.52
C LYS A 272 8.63 34.41 -22.63
N ILE A 273 8.37 33.59 -21.61
CA ILE A 273 7.26 33.79 -20.67
C ILE A 273 7.79 33.79 -19.23
N LEU A 274 7.36 34.78 -18.44
CA LEU A 274 7.45 34.74 -16.99
C LEU A 274 6.20 34.05 -16.42
N ALA A 275 6.33 32.80 -16.00
CA ALA A 275 5.22 32.01 -15.47
C ALA A 275 5.29 31.90 -13.93
N ASN A 276 4.12 31.83 -13.27
CA ASN A 276 4.06 31.54 -11.83
C ASN A 276 3.81 30.04 -11.55
N VAL A 277 2.89 29.45 -12.32
CA VAL A 277 2.55 28.03 -12.30
C VAL A 277 2.70 27.46 -13.70
N VAL A 278 3.37 26.32 -13.83
CA VAL A 278 3.56 25.61 -15.10
C VAL A 278 3.04 24.19 -14.98
N LYS A 279 2.21 23.74 -15.92
CA LYS A 279 1.75 22.35 -16.04
C LYS A 279 2.11 21.77 -17.42
N GLY A 280 2.64 20.56 -17.44
CA GLY A 280 2.95 19.83 -18.67
C GLY A 280 3.36 18.39 -18.39
N TYR A 281 3.89 17.73 -19.41
CA TYR A 281 4.37 16.36 -19.33
C TYR A 281 5.87 16.27 -19.07
N ASP A 282 6.32 15.16 -18.53
CA ASP A 282 7.72 14.93 -18.18
C ASP A 282 8.68 15.04 -19.38
N PHE A 283 8.31 14.49 -20.53
CA PHE A 283 9.12 14.58 -21.76
C PHE A 283 9.27 16.01 -22.30
N GLN A 284 8.45 16.96 -21.84
CA GLN A 284 8.48 18.35 -22.31
C GLN A 284 9.42 19.25 -21.49
N ILE A 285 9.94 18.79 -20.35
CA ILE A 285 10.64 19.64 -19.36
C ILE A 285 11.79 20.45 -19.97
N ALA A 286 12.67 19.80 -20.73
CA ALA A 286 13.80 20.47 -21.38
C ALA A 286 13.33 21.57 -22.34
N SER A 287 12.34 21.25 -23.18
CA SER A 287 11.75 22.17 -24.14
C SER A 287 11.01 23.34 -23.48
N ILE A 288 10.23 23.09 -22.42
CA ILE A 288 9.53 24.13 -21.64
C ILE A 288 10.53 25.06 -20.97
N SER A 289 11.64 24.53 -20.44
CA SER A 289 12.68 25.36 -19.82
C SER A 289 13.33 26.36 -20.79
N SER A 290 13.26 26.09 -22.10
CA SER A 290 13.77 26.99 -23.13
C SER A 290 12.89 28.22 -23.37
N ILE A 291 11.60 28.18 -22.99
CA ILE A 291 10.64 29.28 -23.20
C ILE A 291 10.20 29.95 -21.90
N VAL A 292 10.23 29.24 -20.77
CA VAL A 292 9.93 29.82 -19.47
C VAL A 292 11.19 30.47 -18.91
N ASP A 293 11.09 31.75 -18.58
CA ASP A 293 12.17 32.51 -17.95
C ASP A 293 12.39 32.00 -16.51
N SER A 294 13.59 31.48 -16.25
CA SER A 294 14.01 30.90 -14.97
C SER A 294 14.64 31.91 -13.99
N SER A 295 14.64 33.21 -14.31
CA SER A 295 15.14 34.27 -13.42
C SER A 295 14.35 34.41 -12.11
N ARG A 296 13.15 33.83 -12.03
CA ARG A 296 12.31 33.78 -10.83
C ARG A 296 12.02 32.33 -10.46
N THR A 297 11.96 32.08 -9.15
CA THR A 297 11.52 30.79 -8.61
C THR A 297 10.05 30.56 -8.97
N LEU A 298 9.74 29.39 -9.53
CA LEU A 298 8.35 29.01 -9.82
C LEU A 298 7.61 28.75 -8.52
N SER A 299 6.36 29.22 -8.41
CA SER A 299 5.53 28.86 -7.25
C SER A 299 5.16 27.39 -7.31
N GLU A 300 4.79 26.90 -8.49
CA GLU A 300 4.42 25.51 -8.70
C GLU A 300 4.84 25.00 -10.09
N LEU A 301 5.37 23.78 -10.13
CA LEU A 301 5.54 22.99 -11.35
C LEU A 301 4.75 21.69 -11.21
N SER A 302 3.81 21.47 -12.12
CA SER A 302 2.99 20.26 -12.22
C SER A 302 3.43 19.42 -13.41
N ILE A 303 3.77 18.16 -13.16
CA ILE A 303 4.30 17.23 -14.15
C ILE A 303 3.41 16.00 -14.21
N ASP A 304 2.82 15.76 -15.38
CA ASP A 304 2.16 14.50 -15.72
C ASP A 304 3.20 13.51 -16.26
N VAL A 305 3.32 12.37 -15.59
CA VAL A 305 4.37 11.38 -15.85
C VAL A 305 3.87 10.30 -16.79
N THR A 306 4.54 10.17 -17.94
CA THR A 306 4.16 9.21 -18.98
C THR A 306 5.17 8.09 -19.25
N GLY A 307 6.41 8.19 -18.72
CA GLY A 307 7.49 7.22 -18.98
C GLY A 307 8.60 7.16 -17.91
N GLU A 308 9.82 6.71 -18.30
CA GLU A 308 10.98 6.64 -17.39
C GLU A 308 11.62 8.02 -17.15
N LEU A 309 11.89 8.33 -15.87
CA LEU A 309 11.89 9.71 -15.38
C LEU A 309 13.16 10.20 -14.70
N VAL A 310 14.11 9.32 -14.38
CA VAL A 310 15.16 9.63 -13.40
C VAL A 310 16.02 10.84 -13.84
N SER A 311 16.21 11.06 -15.14
CA SER A 311 16.97 12.19 -15.69
C SER A 311 16.22 13.54 -15.58
N ASN A 312 14.89 13.55 -15.63
CA ASN A 312 14.11 14.80 -15.69
C ASN A 312 14.05 15.51 -14.34
N PHE A 313 14.03 14.78 -13.22
CA PHE A 313 14.02 15.37 -11.88
C PHE A 313 15.31 16.09 -11.48
N GLN A 314 16.43 15.80 -12.16
CA GLN A 314 17.69 16.53 -11.96
C GLN A 314 17.70 17.89 -12.65
N HIS A 315 16.75 18.15 -13.55
CA HIS A 315 16.77 19.34 -14.37
C HIS A 315 16.61 20.59 -13.49
N SER A 316 17.45 21.61 -13.71
CA SER A 316 17.47 22.84 -12.90
C SER A 316 16.11 23.55 -12.88
N PHE A 317 15.37 23.50 -13.99
CA PHE A 317 13.99 24.00 -14.09
C PHE A 317 13.03 23.35 -13.07
N VAL A 318 13.17 22.05 -12.83
CA VAL A 318 12.34 21.31 -11.86
C VAL A 318 12.73 21.69 -10.43
N LYS A 319 14.04 21.78 -10.15
CA LYS A 319 14.56 22.20 -8.85
C LYS A 319 14.20 23.65 -8.49
N ASN A 320 13.99 24.51 -9.48
CA ASN A 320 13.61 25.91 -9.30
C ASN A 320 12.15 26.12 -8.83
N ALA A 321 11.35 25.06 -8.66
CA ALA A 321 9.97 25.17 -8.17
C ALA A 321 9.89 25.06 -6.64
N LYS A 322 9.09 25.91 -5.99
CA LYS A 322 8.81 25.79 -4.54
C LYS A 322 7.95 24.57 -4.25
N LEU A 323 6.87 24.40 -5.01
CA LEU A 323 6.00 23.22 -5.01
C LEU A 323 6.19 22.43 -6.29
N LEU A 324 6.50 21.14 -6.15
CA LEU A 324 6.54 20.17 -7.24
C LEU A 324 5.36 19.21 -7.12
N THR A 325 4.43 19.27 -8.08
CA THR A 325 3.26 18.40 -8.15
C THR A 325 3.51 17.31 -9.20
N ILE A 326 3.47 16.04 -8.80
CA ILE A 326 3.78 14.89 -9.66
C ILE A 326 2.54 14.01 -9.78
N PHE A 327 2.01 13.88 -11.00
CA PHE A 327 0.91 12.97 -11.32
C PHE A 327 1.51 11.73 -11.98
N THR A 328 1.32 10.55 -11.38
CA THR A 328 2.06 9.35 -11.78
C THR A 328 1.27 8.05 -11.61
N HIS A 329 1.92 6.92 -11.95
CA HIS A 329 1.39 5.58 -11.79
C HIS A 329 2.19 4.79 -10.76
N LYS A 330 1.54 3.83 -10.10
CA LYS A 330 2.17 2.96 -9.08
C LYS A 330 3.50 2.32 -9.52
N LYS A 331 3.65 1.98 -10.80
CA LYS A 331 4.86 1.35 -11.36
C LYS A 331 6.13 2.21 -11.22
N ILE A 332 6.00 3.49 -10.91
CA ILE A 332 7.10 4.46 -10.88
C ILE A 332 7.60 4.73 -9.45
N ILE A 333 7.00 4.11 -8.43
CA ILE A 333 7.37 4.30 -7.01
C ILE A 333 8.87 4.05 -6.76
N ASP A 334 9.45 2.99 -7.32
CA ASP A 334 10.88 2.71 -7.17
C ASP A 334 11.77 3.81 -7.76
N GLN A 335 11.33 4.46 -8.85
CA GLN A 335 12.05 5.58 -9.45
C GLN A 335 11.93 6.84 -8.60
N LEU A 336 10.75 7.09 -8.01
CA LEU A 336 10.53 8.20 -7.08
C LEU A 336 11.39 8.07 -5.82
N LEU A 337 11.51 6.87 -5.26
CA LEU A 337 12.37 6.61 -4.11
C LEU A 337 13.82 7.00 -4.38
N ARG A 338 14.33 6.71 -5.59
CA ARG A 338 15.67 7.15 -6.03
C ARG A 338 15.73 8.66 -6.25
N ALA A 339 14.68 9.26 -6.82
CA ALA A 339 14.64 10.69 -7.08
C ALA A 339 14.66 11.52 -5.77
N PHE A 340 14.04 11.03 -4.69
CA PHE A 340 14.03 11.72 -3.40
C PHE A 340 15.41 12.03 -2.84
N GLU A 341 16.45 11.27 -3.20
CA GLU A 341 17.84 11.56 -2.81
C GLU A 341 18.37 12.90 -3.34
N THR A 342 17.75 13.41 -4.41
CA THR A 342 18.25 14.54 -5.20
C THR A 342 17.24 15.68 -5.36
N LEU A 343 15.98 15.43 -4.97
CA LEU A 343 14.91 16.43 -5.03
C LEU A 343 15.06 17.40 -3.87
N GLU A 344 15.40 18.65 -4.22
CA GLU A 344 15.67 19.76 -3.31
C GLU A 344 14.44 20.68 -3.11
N ASN A 345 13.31 20.37 -3.77
CA ASN A 345 12.09 21.15 -3.68
C ASN A 345 11.56 21.19 -2.24
N GLN A 346 11.08 22.36 -1.80
CA GLN A 346 10.56 22.55 -0.44
C GLN A 346 9.28 21.75 -0.22
N GLN A 347 8.36 21.79 -1.17
CA GLN A 347 7.09 21.06 -1.10
C GLN A 347 6.98 20.11 -2.29
N ILE A 348 6.59 18.87 -2.01
CA ILE A 348 6.30 17.87 -3.03
C ILE A 348 4.89 17.33 -2.80
N HIS A 349 4.07 17.38 -3.85
CA HIS A 349 2.75 16.76 -3.87
C HIS A 349 2.75 15.63 -4.89
N ILE A 350 2.27 14.45 -4.50
CA ILE A 350 2.22 13.27 -5.37
C ILE A 350 0.80 12.74 -5.45
N GLU A 351 0.32 12.58 -6.68
CA GLU A 351 -1.00 12.07 -7.02
C GLU A 351 -0.86 10.83 -7.93
N PHE A 352 -1.68 9.81 -7.68
CA PHE A 352 -1.64 8.54 -8.41
C PHE A 352 -2.88 8.37 -9.29
N MET A 353 -2.66 8.06 -10.57
CA MET A 353 -3.74 7.85 -11.56
C MET A 353 -4.48 6.52 -11.34
N ASP A 354 -5.76 6.52 -11.71
CA ASP A 354 -6.84 5.66 -11.18
C ASP A 354 -6.64 4.14 -11.31
N GLU A 355 -5.88 3.69 -12.31
CA GLU A 355 -5.90 2.29 -12.74
C GLU A 355 -5.21 1.31 -11.78
N GLN A 356 -4.30 1.76 -10.90
CA GLN A 356 -3.67 0.92 -9.87
C GLN A 356 -3.30 1.71 -8.62
N ASN A 357 -4.13 1.62 -7.59
CA ASN A 357 -3.91 2.33 -6.33
C ASN A 357 -2.69 1.81 -5.56
N PRO A 358 -1.82 2.69 -5.05
CA PRO A 358 -0.82 2.32 -4.08
C PRO A 358 -1.50 1.82 -2.80
N SER A 359 -0.91 0.79 -2.19
CA SER A 359 -1.27 0.30 -0.87
C SER A 359 -0.76 1.23 0.23
N ALA A 360 -1.25 1.08 1.46
CA ALA A 360 -0.71 1.81 2.62
C ALA A 360 0.80 1.55 2.81
N ASN A 361 1.29 0.35 2.49
CA ASN A 361 2.72 0.04 2.52
C ASN A 361 3.51 0.81 1.44
N ASP A 362 2.94 1.00 0.26
CA ASP A 362 3.59 1.75 -0.82
C ASP A 362 3.79 3.23 -0.43
N TYR A 363 2.77 3.86 0.15
CA TYR A 363 2.89 5.21 0.72
C TYR A 363 3.89 5.27 1.88
N PHE A 364 3.90 4.24 2.73
CA PHE A 364 4.86 4.17 3.83
C PHE A 364 6.31 4.05 3.34
N GLN A 365 6.56 3.33 2.25
CA GLN A 365 7.88 3.29 1.61
C GLN A 365 8.28 4.67 1.06
N LEU A 366 7.37 5.40 0.41
CA LEU A 366 7.63 6.77 -0.07
C LEU A 366 7.97 7.71 1.09
N LEU A 367 7.24 7.61 2.21
CA LEU A 367 7.56 8.36 3.44
C LEU A 367 8.96 8.02 3.97
N GLN A 368 9.34 6.74 3.96
CA GLN A 368 10.68 6.30 4.36
C GLN A 368 11.76 6.85 3.45
N GLY A 369 11.56 6.80 2.13
CA GLY A 369 12.49 7.38 1.15
C GLY A 369 12.60 8.89 1.29
N TRP A 370 11.50 9.59 1.59
CA TRP A 370 11.52 11.02 1.85
C TRP A 370 12.33 11.37 3.12
N MET A 371 12.15 10.58 4.19
CA MET A 371 12.81 10.78 5.49
C MET A 371 14.27 10.30 5.54
N SER A 372 14.76 9.57 4.53
CA SER A 372 16.14 9.07 4.50
C SER A 372 17.18 10.18 4.30
N THR A 373 16.74 11.39 3.94
CA THR A 373 17.58 12.53 3.58
C THR A 373 17.33 13.71 4.53
N THR A 374 18.39 14.45 4.84
CA THR A 374 18.28 15.68 5.63
C THR A 374 17.70 16.79 4.76
N ARG A 375 16.61 17.41 5.20
CA ARG A 375 15.89 18.46 4.45
C ARG A 375 15.80 19.76 5.25
N SER A 376 15.55 20.86 4.55
CA SER A 376 15.36 22.16 5.18
C SER A 376 14.12 22.17 6.09
N ILE A 377 14.15 23.04 7.11
CA ILE A 377 12.98 23.33 7.93
C ILE A 377 11.87 23.85 7.00
N TRP A 378 10.63 23.39 7.20
CA TRP A 378 9.44 23.62 6.35
C TRP A 378 9.32 22.77 5.08
N SER A 379 10.21 21.78 4.89
CA SER A 379 10.01 20.80 3.82
C SER A 379 8.82 19.88 4.12
N ALA A 380 7.94 19.69 3.14
CA ALA A 380 6.73 18.87 3.27
C ALA A 380 6.51 17.98 2.05
N ILE A 381 6.09 16.75 2.30
CA ILE A 381 5.57 15.84 1.28
C ILE A 381 4.08 15.61 1.54
N THR A 382 3.27 15.63 0.50
CA THR A 382 1.82 15.44 0.58
C THR A 382 1.39 14.41 -0.46
N PHE A 383 0.44 13.56 -0.09
CA PHE A 383 -0.14 12.55 -0.95
C PHE A 383 -1.65 12.74 -1.00
N GLU A 384 -2.25 12.56 -2.18
CA GLU A 384 -3.70 12.38 -2.26
C GLU A 384 -4.06 10.93 -1.93
N LEU A 385 -4.98 10.75 -0.98
CA LEU A 385 -5.46 9.44 -0.54
C LEU A 385 -6.90 9.25 -0.99
N LYS A 386 -7.19 8.09 -1.56
CA LYS A 386 -8.54 7.77 -2.04
C LYS A 386 -9.53 7.42 -0.94
N THR A 387 -9.05 6.86 0.17
CA THR A 387 -9.88 6.42 1.29
C THR A 387 -9.23 6.75 2.62
N ASP A 388 -10.07 7.04 3.61
CA ASP A 388 -9.63 7.28 4.99
C ASP A 388 -8.93 6.04 5.59
N GLN A 389 -9.36 4.83 5.22
CA GLN A 389 -8.77 3.57 5.67
C GLN A 389 -7.27 3.47 5.34
N ILE A 390 -6.85 3.86 4.14
CA ILE A 390 -5.43 3.87 3.77
C ILE A 390 -4.66 4.84 4.68
N GLY A 391 -5.24 5.99 4.98
CA GLY A 391 -4.67 6.96 5.91
C GLY A 391 -4.48 6.39 7.32
N GLU A 392 -5.48 5.67 7.84
CA GLU A 392 -5.40 5.01 9.15
C GLU A 392 -4.29 3.93 9.18
N GLU A 393 -4.19 3.11 8.14
CA GLU A 393 -3.15 2.08 8.02
C GLU A 393 -1.74 2.69 7.95
N ILE A 394 -1.54 3.77 7.17
CA ILE A 394 -0.26 4.50 7.11
C ILE A 394 0.10 5.06 8.50
N LEU A 395 -0.86 5.67 9.20
CA LEU A 395 -0.64 6.22 10.54
C LEU A 395 -0.27 5.12 11.54
N GLU A 396 -0.87 3.94 11.44
CA GLU A 396 -0.52 2.80 12.31
C GLU A 396 0.88 2.25 11.98
N PHE A 397 1.29 2.22 10.71
CA PHE A 397 2.68 1.90 10.34
C PHE A 397 3.68 2.89 10.93
N VAL A 398 3.40 4.20 10.84
CA VAL A 398 4.24 5.26 11.43
C VAL A 398 4.29 5.15 12.95
N ARG A 399 3.13 4.97 13.60
CA ARG A 399 3.04 4.85 15.07
C ARG A 399 3.79 3.62 15.58
N THR A 400 3.60 2.47 14.93
CA THR A 400 4.28 1.22 15.28
C THR A 400 5.81 1.39 15.20
N ARG A 401 6.32 2.14 14.22
CA ARG A 401 7.75 2.43 14.12
C ARG A 401 8.23 3.36 15.25
N ASN A 402 7.57 4.49 15.47
CA ASN A 402 7.98 5.44 16.51
C ASN A 402 7.93 4.83 17.91
N GLU A 403 6.88 4.06 18.23
CA GLU A 403 6.77 3.38 19.52
C GLU A 403 7.88 2.34 19.74
N ARG A 404 8.34 1.66 18.67
CA ARG A 404 9.48 0.72 18.72
C ARG A 404 10.81 1.42 18.96
N THR A 405 11.05 2.57 18.32
CA THR A 405 12.32 3.31 18.40
C THR A 405 12.46 4.06 19.72
N GLU A 406 11.44 4.81 20.17
CA GLU A 406 11.52 5.62 21.39
C GLU A 406 11.68 4.79 22.66
N SER A 407 10.96 3.68 22.81
CA SER A 407 10.98 2.92 24.08
C SER A 407 12.25 2.08 24.24
N THR A 408 12.80 1.55 23.15
CA THR A 408 14.06 0.78 23.17
C THR A 408 15.26 1.70 23.45
N GLU A 409 15.31 2.87 22.81
CA GLU A 409 16.37 3.85 23.04
C GLU A 409 16.32 4.44 24.45
N ARG A 410 15.12 4.65 25.02
CA ARG A 410 14.97 5.13 26.41
C ARG A 410 15.63 4.23 27.44
N PHE A 411 15.54 2.91 27.33
CA PHE A 411 16.24 2.00 28.25
C PHE A 411 17.76 2.12 28.14
N ILE A 412 18.28 2.25 26.91
CA ILE A 412 19.71 2.39 26.65
C ILE A 412 20.23 3.73 27.19
N ILE A 413 19.51 4.83 26.96
CA ILE A 413 19.89 6.17 27.43
C ILE A 413 19.82 6.22 28.96
N ALA A 414 18.76 5.68 29.58
CA ALA A 414 18.66 5.62 31.04
C ALA A 414 19.76 4.76 31.69
N GLN A 415 20.23 3.70 31.01
CA GLN A 415 21.36 2.89 31.46
C GLN A 415 22.70 3.65 31.35
N ARG A 416 22.89 4.44 30.29
CA ARG A 416 24.13 5.21 30.06
C ARG A 416 24.20 6.51 30.88
N ILE A 417 23.06 7.09 31.22
CA ILE A 417 22.95 8.38 31.90
C ILE A 417 22.08 8.24 33.17
N PRO A 418 22.63 7.79 34.31
CA PRO A 418 21.86 7.58 35.54
C PRO A 418 21.14 8.85 36.04
N LYS A 419 21.67 10.03 35.73
CA LYS A 419 21.11 11.33 36.18
C LYS A 419 19.71 11.61 35.64
N ILE A 420 19.35 11.10 34.45
CA ILE A 420 18.00 11.32 33.87
C ILE A 420 17.00 10.23 34.22
N GLN A 421 17.44 9.17 34.92
CA GLN A 421 16.65 7.96 35.15
C GLN A 421 15.35 8.24 35.92
N LEU A 422 15.39 9.15 36.90
CA LEU A 422 14.20 9.53 37.66
C LEU A 422 13.16 10.24 36.79
N THR A 423 13.60 11.22 35.99
CA THR A 423 12.74 11.97 35.06
C THR A 423 12.18 11.06 33.98
N GLU A 424 13.00 10.16 33.43
CA GLU A 424 12.59 9.17 32.44
C GLU A 424 11.51 8.22 33.00
N LYS A 425 11.68 7.74 34.25
CA LYS A 425 10.72 6.84 34.89
C LYS A 425 9.39 7.51 35.26
N ALA A 426 9.38 8.84 35.45
CA ALA A 426 8.16 9.61 35.73
C ALA A 426 7.23 9.74 34.50
N VAL A 427 7.78 9.65 33.29
CA VAL A 427 6.99 9.74 32.04
C VAL A 427 6.40 8.37 31.69
N PRO A 428 5.13 8.30 31.23
CA PRO A 428 4.51 7.05 30.79
C PRO A 428 5.40 6.26 29.80
N LEU A 429 5.54 4.97 30.05
CA LEU A 429 6.27 4.05 29.18
C LEU A 429 5.30 3.41 28.19
N ARG A 430 5.51 3.63 26.89
CA ARG A 430 4.72 3.00 25.82
C ARG A 430 5.55 1.92 25.15
N ILE A 431 4.99 0.72 25.00
CA ILE A 431 5.66 -0.45 24.45
C ILE A 431 4.80 -1.01 23.32
N GLY A 432 5.39 -1.24 22.14
CA GLY A 432 4.68 -1.86 21.01
C GLY A 432 4.41 -3.35 21.24
N SER A 433 5.41 -4.10 21.71
CA SER A 433 5.22 -5.51 22.08
C SER A 433 6.01 -5.87 23.34
N LEU A 434 5.35 -6.53 24.29
CA LEU A 434 5.98 -7.06 25.50
C LEU A 434 5.77 -8.58 25.53
N SER A 435 6.86 -9.34 25.55
CA SER A 435 6.81 -10.78 25.78
C SER A 435 7.57 -11.15 27.05
N LEU A 436 6.88 -11.83 27.95
CA LEU A 436 7.41 -12.24 29.24
C LEU A 436 7.51 -13.76 29.32
N GLU A 437 8.73 -14.25 29.44
CA GLU A 437 9.03 -15.66 29.69
C GLU A 437 9.68 -15.81 31.05
N LYS A 438 10.01 -17.05 31.41
CA LYS A 438 10.57 -17.38 32.72
C LYS A 438 11.87 -16.64 33.08
N CYS A 439 12.83 -16.59 32.15
CA CYS A 439 14.11 -15.89 32.32
C CYS A 439 14.42 -14.98 31.13
N THR A 440 13.41 -14.67 30.32
CA THR A 440 13.53 -13.83 29.15
C THR A 440 12.48 -12.74 29.23
N THR A 441 12.90 -11.48 29.14
CA THR A 441 12.01 -10.34 28.99
C THR A 441 12.30 -9.72 27.64
N THR A 442 11.31 -9.64 26.77
CA THR A 442 11.45 -9.04 25.44
C THR A 442 10.57 -7.79 25.35
N VAL A 443 11.20 -6.66 25.06
CA VAL A 443 10.53 -5.37 24.86
C VAL A 443 10.78 -4.93 23.43
N ASN A 444 9.71 -4.84 22.66
CA ASN A 444 9.71 -4.67 21.20
C ASN A 444 10.57 -5.72 20.50
N SER A 445 11.70 -5.30 19.91
CA SER A 445 12.65 -6.15 19.20
C SER A 445 13.89 -6.50 20.04
N GLN A 446 13.98 -6.01 21.27
CA GLN A 446 15.12 -6.26 22.15
C GLN A 446 14.77 -7.31 23.20
N SER A 447 15.56 -8.40 23.25
CA SER A 447 15.37 -9.49 24.21
C SER A 447 16.48 -9.50 25.26
N TYR A 448 16.09 -9.66 26.52
CA TYR A 448 16.97 -9.76 27.68
C TYR A 448 16.82 -11.16 28.27
N LYS A 449 17.79 -12.05 28.00
CA LYS A 449 17.77 -13.43 28.47
C LYS A 449 18.81 -13.65 29.57
N LEU A 450 18.38 -14.22 30.68
CA LEU A 450 19.23 -14.66 31.78
C LEU A 450 19.36 -16.18 31.80
N GLY A 451 20.58 -16.68 32.05
CA GLY A 451 20.84 -18.09 32.26
C GLY A 451 22.11 -18.34 33.07
N VAL A 452 22.26 -19.56 33.59
CA VAL A 452 23.48 -20.02 34.27
C VAL A 452 24.46 -20.52 33.21
N TYR A 453 25.56 -19.81 33.05
CA TYR A 453 26.68 -20.17 32.20
C TYR A 453 27.65 -21.05 32.98
N ARG A 454 28.00 -22.21 32.42
CA ARG A 454 28.96 -23.15 33.02
C ARG A 454 30.31 -22.98 32.36
N HIS A 455 31.25 -22.38 33.09
CA HIS A 455 32.62 -22.12 32.64
C HIS A 455 33.53 -23.28 33.02
N TYR A 456 33.91 -24.09 32.04
CA TYR A 456 34.90 -25.16 32.20
C TYR A 456 36.30 -24.57 32.05
N HIS A 457 37.23 -25.01 32.91
CA HIS A 457 38.63 -24.59 32.86
C HIS A 457 39.47 -25.38 31.84
N THR A 458 38.84 -26.32 31.12
CA THR A 458 39.46 -27.19 30.12
C THR A 458 38.76 -27.04 28.77
N GLU A 459 39.44 -27.43 27.69
CA GLU A 459 38.85 -27.42 26.33
C GLU A 459 37.82 -28.56 26.13
N ASP A 460 37.84 -29.58 26.98
CA ASP A 460 36.94 -30.75 26.95
C ASP A 460 35.56 -30.44 27.55
N ILE A 461 34.83 -29.53 26.91
CA ILE A 461 33.46 -29.15 27.30
C ILE A 461 32.44 -30.13 26.71
N PRO A 462 31.54 -30.74 27.51
CA PRO A 462 30.47 -31.57 26.97
C PRO A 462 29.63 -30.80 25.95
N ARG A 463 29.37 -31.40 24.78
CA ARG A 463 28.67 -30.74 23.66
C ARG A 463 27.32 -30.13 24.05
N SER A 464 26.55 -30.79 24.92
CA SER A 464 25.26 -30.23 25.38
C SER A 464 25.46 -28.97 26.22
N VAL A 465 26.51 -28.93 27.06
CA VAL A 465 26.84 -27.75 27.86
C VAL A 465 27.25 -26.60 26.96
N LYS A 466 28.07 -26.87 25.93
CA LYS A 466 28.44 -25.87 24.92
C LYS A 466 27.19 -25.29 24.23
N GLN A 467 26.28 -26.15 23.77
CA GLN A 467 25.01 -25.72 23.14
C GLN A 467 24.14 -24.88 24.07
N ASP A 468 24.02 -25.26 25.34
CA ASP A 468 23.25 -24.48 26.32
C ASP A 468 23.90 -23.12 26.57
N ASN A 469 25.22 -23.07 26.75
CA ASN A 469 25.99 -21.85 26.94
C ASN A 469 25.88 -20.90 25.72
N ASP A 470 25.99 -21.43 24.51
CA ASP A 470 25.82 -20.70 23.25
C ASP A 470 24.40 -20.14 23.12
N LYS A 471 23.40 -20.82 23.70
CA LYS A 471 22.00 -20.36 23.77
C LYS A 471 21.71 -19.42 24.93
N GLY A 472 22.69 -18.99 25.71
CA GLY A 472 22.48 -18.06 26.83
C GLY A 472 22.62 -18.68 28.23
N GLY A 473 22.99 -19.95 28.34
CA GLY A 473 23.03 -20.71 29.58
C GLY A 473 21.73 -21.45 29.89
N VAL A 474 21.75 -22.27 30.95
CA VAL A 474 20.56 -22.99 31.42
C VAL A 474 19.62 -22.05 32.20
N SER A 475 18.32 -22.24 32.08
CA SER A 475 17.32 -21.32 32.63
C SER A 475 16.93 -21.60 34.09
N CYS A 476 17.73 -22.40 34.80
CA CYS A 476 17.50 -22.81 36.19
C CYS A 476 18.82 -22.83 36.96
N ASP A 477 18.72 -22.70 38.28
CA ASP A 477 19.85 -22.87 39.18
C ASP A 477 20.31 -24.33 39.21
N LEU A 478 21.60 -24.55 39.49
CA LEU A 478 22.19 -25.88 39.60
C LEU A 478 22.54 -26.17 41.08
N ASP A 479 22.38 -27.42 41.50
CA ASP A 479 22.84 -27.87 42.81
C ASP A 479 24.37 -28.11 42.81
N GLN A 480 24.91 -28.51 43.97
CA GLN A 480 26.35 -28.75 44.14
C GLN A 480 26.93 -29.85 43.24
N TYR A 481 26.09 -30.73 42.69
CA TYR A 481 26.50 -31.80 41.77
C TYR A 481 26.14 -31.50 40.31
N GLY A 482 25.51 -30.35 40.03
CA GLY A 482 25.10 -29.93 38.69
C GLY A 482 23.72 -30.43 38.25
N PHE A 483 22.87 -30.89 39.18
CA PHE A 483 21.45 -31.13 38.88
C PHE A 483 20.70 -29.81 38.77
N GLU A 484 19.82 -29.72 37.79
CA GLU A 484 18.89 -28.59 37.64
C GLU A 484 17.90 -28.58 38.81
N ILE A 485 17.92 -27.49 39.59
CA ILE A 485 16.98 -27.27 40.69
C ILE A 485 15.60 -26.99 40.07
N PRO A 486 14.57 -27.82 40.36
CA PRO A 486 13.24 -27.62 39.80
C PRO A 486 12.71 -26.25 40.19
N ASN A 487 12.17 -25.54 39.22
CA ASN A 487 11.77 -24.15 39.44
C ASN A 487 10.58 -24.02 40.39
N SER A 488 9.73 -25.05 40.47
CA SER A 488 8.68 -25.24 41.48
C SER A 488 9.17 -25.15 42.92
N SER A 489 10.46 -25.32 43.17
CA SER A 489 11.08 -25.20 44.52
C SER A 489 11.56 -23.78 44.86
N THR A 490 11.51 -22.84 43.91
CA THR A 490 11.95 -21.45 44.17
C THR A 490 10.90 -20.67 44.98
N PRO A 491 11.30 -19.79 45.92
CA PRO A 491 10.35 -19.00 46.72
C PRO A 491 9.58 -18.02 45.83
N ILE A 492 8.34 -17.72 46.21
CA ILE A 492 7.54 -16.63 45.61
C ILE A 492 7.88 -15.36 46.38
N LEU A 493 8.40 -14.34 45.69
CA LEU A 493 8.78 -13.07 46.30
C LEU A 493 7.64 -12.04 46.13
N ASN A 494 7.62 -11.00 46.96
CA ASN A 494 6.61 -9.94 46.87
C ASN A 494 6.57 -9.29 45.47
N GLY A 495 5.39 -9.21 44.85
CA GLY A 495 5.22 -8.67 43.50
C GLY A 495 5.34 -9.70 42.38
N ASP A 496 5.76 -10.94 42.67
CA ASP A 496 5.79 -12.00 41.67
C ASP A 496 4.38 -12.49 41.32
N VAL A 497 4.20 -12.95 40.08
CA VAL A 497 2.97 -13.61 39.63
C VAL A 497 3.21 -15.12 39.56
N SER A 498 2.48 -15.89 40.37
CA SER A 498 2.57 -17.34 40.39
C SER A 498 1.50 -17.98 39.51
N PHE A 499 1.91 -18.96 38.71
CA PHE A 499 1.04 -19.82 37.90
C PHE A 499 1.00 -21.27 38.42
N ARG A 500 1.67 -21.55 39.56
CA ARG A 500 1.74 -22.89 40.15
C ARG A 500 0.37 -23.37 40.60
N THR A 501 0.05 -24.63 40.32
CA THR A 501 -1.10 -25.36 40.89
C THR A 501 -0.62 -26.31 41.99
N GLU A 502 -1.48 -26.59 42.98
CA GLU A 502 -1.15 -27.38 44.17
C GLU A 502 -0.68 -28.83 43.87
N ASN A 503 -0.93 -29.33 42.65
CA ASN A 503 -0.66 -30.72 42.23
C ASN A 503 0.44 -30.88 41.16
N ALA A 504 1.26 -29.86 40.91
CA ALA A 504 2.35 -29.99 39.94
C ALA A 504 3.40 -31.00 40.46
N ALA A 505 3.30 -32.26 40.02
CA ALA A 505 4.21 -33.33 40.38
C ALA A 505 5.66 -32.88 40.14
N ASN A 506 6.43 -32.71 41.21
CA ASN A 506 7.87 -32.46 41.15
C ASN A 506 8.54 -33.66 40.48
N ARG A 507 8.72 -33.62 39.15
CA ARG A 507 9.62 -34.55 38.47
C ARG A 507 11.03 -34.25 38.95
N ARG A 508 11.45 -34.99 39.97
CA ARG A 508 12.81 -34.98 40.48
C ARG A 508 13.72 -35.58 39.43
N ASN A 509 14.58 -34.75 38.84
CA ASN A 509 15.53 -35.18 37.82
C ASN A 509 16.75 -35.93 38.41
N ASP A 510 16.84 -36.04 39.73
CA ASP A 510 17.91 -36.68 40.48
C ASP A 510 17.54 -38.09 40.99
N ALA A 511 16.40 -38.64 40.57
CA ALA A 511 15.93 -39.96 40.97
C ALA A 511 16.71 -41.10 40.29
N GLU A 512 16.82 -42.26 40.95
CA GLU A 512 17.45 -43.46 40.37
C GLU A 512 16.76 -43.92 39.09
N GLU A 513 15.44 -43.76 38.98
CA GLU A 513 14.67 -44.13 37.79
C GLU A 513 15.12 -43.30 36.58
N THR A 514 15.36 -42.00 36.78
CA THR A 514 15.88 -41.09 35.74
C THR A 514 17.28 -41.51 35.32
N GLU A 515 18.14 -41.91 36.26
CA GLU A 515 19.47 -42.44 35.93
C GLU A 515 19.38 -43.74 35.11
N ARG A 516 18.52 -44.68 35.52
CA ARG A 516 18.27 -45.95 34.81
C ARG A 516 17.77 -45.68 33.39
N TYR A 517 16.86 -44.73 33.22
CA TYR A 517 16.35 -44.30 31.91
C TYR A 517 17.47 -43.82 30.99
N TYR A 518 18.36 -42.93 31.46
CA TYR A 518 19.45 -42.42 30.63
C TYR A 518 20.52 -43.49 30.35
N ARG A 519 20.83 -44.37 31.31
CA ARG A 519 21.72 -45.53 31.08
C ARG A 519 21.15 -46.49 30.03
N PHE A 520 19.85 -46.82 30.13
CA PHE A 520 19.16 -47.66 29.17
C PHE A 520 19.13 -47.04 27.78
N SER A 521 18.80 -45.74 27.70
CA SER A 521 18.80 -44.97 26.45
C SER A 521 20.19 -44.94 25.81
N LEU A 522 21.25 -44.71 26.59
CA LEU A 522 22.63 -44.74 26.10
C LEU A 522 23.02 -46.12 25.54
N LYS A 523 22.64 -47.21 26.23
CA LYS A 523 22.84 -48.58 25.73
C LYS A 523 22.08 -48.83 24.43
N ARG A 524 20.82 -48.39 24.35
CA ARG A 524 19.97 -48.48 23.15
C ARG A 524 20.60 -47.74 21.96
N TYR A 525 21.09 -46.51 22.16
CA TYR A 525 21.74 -45.74 21.09
C TYR A 525 23.08 -46.34 20.66
N LYS A 526 23.88 -46.90 21.57
CA LYS A 526 25.09 -47.67 21.21
C LYS A 526 24.76 -48.88 20.32
N ASN A 527 23.70 -49.62 20.66
CA ASN A 527 23.24 -50.75 19.86
C ASN A 527 22.75 -50.30 18.47
N TYR A 528 22.02 -49.19 18.38
CA TYR A 528 21.63 -48.63 17.08
C TYR A 528 22.84 -48.21 16.25
N LEU A 529 23.83 -47.54 16.85
CA LEU A 529 25.05 -47.16 16.15
C LEU A 529 25.82 -48.38 15.62
N ALA A 530 25.93 -49.44 16.42
CA ALA A 530 26.54 -50.71 15.99
C ALA A 530 25.77 -51.36 14.83
N LYS A 531 24.44 -51.37 14.90
CA LYS A 531 23.58 -51.87 13.81
C LYS A 531 23.74 -51.03 12.53
N THR A 532 23.76 -49.70 12.65
CA THR A 532 23.97 -48.80 11.50
C THR A 532 25.35 -48.99 10.87
N ASN A 533 26.41 -49.16 11.67
CA ASN A 533 27.76 -49.49 11.17
C ASN A 533 27.79 -50.84 10.43
N TYR A 534 27.03 -51.83 10.90
CA TYR A 534 26.90 -53.14 10.27
C TYR A 534 26.07 -53.11 8.97
N GLU A 535 25.07 -52.22 8.87
CA GLU A 535 24.24 -52.06 7.67
C GLU A 535 24.95 -51.26 6.56
N GLU A 536 25.74 -50.26 6.92
CA GLU A 536 26.55 -49.49 5.97
C GLU A 536 27.67 -50.30 5.33
N SER A 537 28.29 -51.24 6.06
CA SER A 537 29.30 -52.14 5.47
C SER A 537 28.72 -53.08 4.39
N ARG A 538 27.39 -53.10 4.21
CA ARG A 538 26.66 -53.82 3.15
C ARG A 538 26.03 -52.91 2.08
N GLY A 539 26.39 -51.63 2.04
CA GLY A 539 25.96 -50.70 0.98
C GLY A 539 24.51 -50.19 1.09
N LYS A 540 23.86 -50.33 2.26
CA LYS A 540 22.54 -49.72 2.51
C LYS A 540 22.69 -48.35 3.16
N THR A 541 21.98 -47.33 2.66
CA THR A 541 21.92 -46.00 3.28
C THR A 541 21.17 -46.06 4.61
N GLY A 542 21.92 -46.08 5.72
CA GLY A 542 21.40 -46.15 7.08
C GLY A 542 21.09 -44.79 7.70
N PHE A 543 20.35 -44.82 8.82
CA PHE A 543 20.01 -43.68 9.67
C PHE A 543 21.19 -42.74 9.97
N ASN A 544 20.91 -41.43 10.13
CA ASN A 544 21.93 -40.40 10.35
C ASN A 544 22.76 -40.63 11.65
N LYS A 545 23.99 -41.12 11.49
CA LYS A 545 24.96 -41.36 12.58
C LYS A 545 25.22 -40.14 13.45
N VAL A 546 25.16 -38.94 12.86
CA VAL A 546 25.35 -37.67 13.59
C VAL A 546 24.26 -37.50 14.63
N VAL A 547 23.01 -37.80 14.30
CA VAL A 547 21.87 -37.71 15.24
C VAL A 547 22.01 -38.71 16.39
N LEU A 548 22.46 -39.93 16.10
CA LEU A 548 22.73 -40.94 17.15
C LEU A 548 23.84 -40.49 18.09
N GLN A 549 24.94 -39.94 17.54
CA GLN A 549 26.04 -39.41 18.33
C GLN A 549 25.59 -38.25 19.22
N MET A 550 24.79 -37.32 18.69
CA MET A 550 24.20 -36.21 19.46
C MET A 550 23.34 -36.72 20.62
N LYS A 551 22.49 -37.74 20.39
CA LYS A 551 21.66 -38.35 21.45
C LYS A 551 22.51 -39.05 22.51
N MET A 552 23.58 -39.73 22.12
CA MET A 552 24.53 -40.36 23.06
C MET A 552 25.25 -39.32 23.92
N ASP A 553 25.74 -38.24 23.31
CA ASP A 553 26.43 -37.16 24.02
C ASP A 553 25.48 -36.44 25.01
N ALA A 554 24.20 -36.27 24.63
CA ALA A 554 23.17 -35.75 25.53
C ALA A 554 22.91 -36.68 26.72
N CYS A 555 22.77 -37.99 26.50
CA CYS A 555 22.62 -38.97 27.58
C CYS A 555 23.83 -38.99 28.51
N ARG A 556 25.05 -38.97 27.96
CA ARG A 556 26.30 -38.89 28.74
C ARG A 556 26.32 -37.65 29.64
N SER A 557 25.94 -36.51 29.08
CA SER A 557 25.94 -35.24 29.82
C SER A 557 24.89 -35.24 30.94
N LYS A 558 23.70 -35.82 30.73
CA LYS A 558 22.68 -35.99 31.78
C LYS A 558 23.06 -37.02 32.85
N LEU A 559 24.03 -37.91 32.58
CA LEU A 559 24.58 -38.85 33.58
C LEU A 559 25.73 -38.26 34.42
N LEU A 560 26.34 -37.14 34.01
CA LEU A 560 27.46 -36.52 34.75
C LEU A 560 27.07 -36.11 36.19
N PRO A 561 25.92 -35.44 36.45
CA PRO A 561 25.54 -35.09 37.82
C PRO A 561 25.40 -36.31 38.74
N PHE A 562 24.88 -37.44 38.22
CA PHE A 562 24.81 -38.70 38.97
C PHE A 562 26.19 -39.26 39.29
N HIS A 563 27.15 -39.16 38.36
CA HIS A 563 28.53 -39.56 38.60
C HIS A 563 29.19 -38.68 39.69
N TYR A 564 29.00 -37.37 39.64
CA TYR A 564 29.53 -36.45 40.65
C TYR A 564 28.93 -36.73 42.03
N ARG A 565 27.61 -36.92 42.12
CA ARG A 565 26.93 -37.27 43.38
C ARG A 565 27.41 -38.60 43.96
N ARG A 566 27.53 -39.66 43.15
CA ARG A 566 27.94 -41.00 43.61
C ARG A 566 29.38 -41.04 44.13
N ASN A 567 30.27 -40.24 43.54
CA ASN A 567 31.68 -40.21 43.89
C ASN A 567 32.04 -39.01 44.80
N ASN A 568 31.05 -38.23 45.23
CA ASN A 568 31.22 -37.02 46.02
C ASN A 568 32.23 -36.03 45.38
N LEU A 569 32.18 -35.89 44.06
CA LEU A 569 33.05 -35.01 43.28
C LEU A 569 32.35 -33.67 43.02
N SER A 570 33.13 -32.58 42.99
CA SER A 570 32.64 -31.29 42.50
C SER A 570 32.63 -31.26 40.97
N PRO A 571 31.61 -30.65 40.33
CA PRO A 571 31.60 -30.46 38.89
C PRO A 571 32.83 -29.66 38.42
N PRO A 572 33.43 -29.98 37.26
CA PRO A 572 34.66 -29.36 36.76
C PRO A 572 34.40 -28.00 36.08
N TYR A 573 33.50 -27.18 36.64
CA TYR A 573 33.15 -25.87 36.12
C TYR A 573 32.73 -24.91 37.21
N THR A 574 32.93 -23.62 36.95
CA THR A 574 32.36 -22.51 37.75
C THR A 574 31.12 -21.94 37.07
N CYS A 575 30.12 -21.54 37.84
CA CYS A 575 28.91 -20.92 37.33
C CYS A 575 29.02 -19.39 37.28
N TYR A 576 28.42 -18.80 36.25
CA TYR A 576 28.18 -17.35 36.13
C TYR A 576 26.73 -17.11 35.75
N ILE A 577 26.17 -15.98 36.16
CA ILE A 577 24.90 -15.50 35.59
C ILE A 577 25.24 -14.77 34.29
N GLN A 578 24.73 -15.27 33.17
CA GLN A 578 24.88 -14.64 31.87
C GLN A 578 23.62 -13.86 31.50
N LEU A 579 23.79 -12.59 31.18
CA LEU A 579 22.78 -11.75 30.53
C LEU A 579 23.13 -11.65 29.04
N THR A 580 22.28 -12.22 28.20
CA THR A 580 22.36 -12.12 26.73
C THR A 580 21.32 -11.11 26.26
N ILE A 581 21.76 -10.01 25.66
CA ILE A 581 20.91 -8.98 25.09
C ILE A 581 20.96 -9.08 23.57
N THR A 582 19.83 -9.31 22.92
CA THR A 582 19.74 -9.40 21.45
C THR A 582 18.89 -8.25 20.90
N GLN A 583 19.34 -7.61 19.83
CA GLN A 583 18.62 -6.58 19.09
C GLN A 583 18.90 -6.76 17.59
N GLY A 584 17.93 -7.30 16.84
CA GLY A 584 18.15 -7.71 15.46
C GLY A 584 19.30 -8.73 15.35
N ASN A 585 20.33 -8.42 14.56
CA ASN A 585 21.50 -9.29 14.39
C ASN A 585 22.61 -9.05 15.43
N VAL A 586 22.46 -8.06 16.32
CA VAL A 586 23.47 -7.71 17.33
C VAL A 586 23.18 -8.45 18.63
N THR A 587 24.20 -9.13 19.18
CA THR A 587 24.13 -9.83 20.48
C THR A 587 25.22 -9.32 21.40
N THR A 588 24.84 -8.84 22.59
CA THR A 588 25.77 -8.45 23.65
C THR A 588 25.66 -9.44 24.81
N ILE A 589 26.80 -9.91 25.33
CA ILE A 589 26.86 -10.87 26.44
C ILE A 589 27.56 -10.22 27.62
N GLN A 590 26.92 -10.26 28.78
CA GLN A 590 27.50 -9.84 30.06
C GLN A 590 27.46 -11.03 31.01
N ARG A 591 28.54 -11.24 31.76
CA ARG A 591 28.65 -12.34 32.73
C ARG A 591 28.93 -11.75 34.11
N TYR A 592 28.20 -12.24 35.10
CA TYR A 592 28.29 -11.82 36.49
C TYR A 592 28.63 -13.03 37.36
N GLU A 593 29.42 -12.81 38.40
CA GLU A 593 29.70 -13.84 39.39
C GLU A 593 28.39 -14.42 39.96
N TYR A 594 28.37 -15.72 40.20
CA TYR A 594 27.20 -16.43 40.69
C TYR A 594 27.06 -16.28 42.21
N ASN A 595 26.83 -15.04 42.67
CA ASN A 595 26.68 -14.66 44.07
C ASN A 595 25.21 -14.58 44.54
N GLN A 596 24.27 -14.78 43.62
CA GLN A 596 22.84 -14.73 43.83
C GLN A 596 22.17 -15.81 42.96
N LYS A 597 20.94 -16.20 43.29
CA LYS A 597 20.20 -17.18 42.50
C LYS A 597 19.67 -16.56 41.21
N LEU A 598 19.46 -17.37 40.17
CA LEU A 598 19.01 -16.90 38.87
C LEU A 598 17.66 -16.16 38.95
N TYR A 599 16.75 -16.63 39.82
CA TYR A 599 15.45 -16.00 40.01
C TYR A 599 15.56 -14.59 40.66
N GLU A 600 16.57 -14.36 41.50
CA GLU A 600 16.85 -13.05 42.11
C GLU A 600 17.41 -12.10 41.05
N ALA A 601 18.30 -12.59 40.18
CA ALA A 601 18.80 -11.82 39.04
C ALA A 601 17.69 -11.45 38.05
N ALA A 602 16.77 -12.39 37.75
CA ALA A 602 15.61 -12.14 36.90
C ALA A 602 14.69 -11.08 37.50
N LYS A 603 14.45 -11.13 38.81
CA LYS A 603 13.69 -10.11 39.52
C LYS A 603 14.36 -8.74 39.43
N LYS A 604 15.66 -8.64 39.73
CA LYS A 604 16.43 -7.40 39.64
C LYS A 604 16.41 -6.81 38.23
N LEU A 605 16.44 -7.64 37.20
CA LEU A 605 16.32 -7.20 35.80
C LEU A 605 14.95 -6.54 35.55
N ASN A 606 13.86 -7.21 35.91
CA ASN A 606 12.51 -6.66 35.71
C ASN A 606 12.21 -5.45 36.60
N GLU A 607 12.79 -5.38 37.81
CA GLU A 607 12.78 -4.18 38.64
C GLU A 607 13.49 -3.00 37.95
N ARG A 608 14.65 -3.22 37.32
CA ARG A 608 15.35 -2.17 36.57
C ARG A 608 14.49 -1.65 35.41
N LEU A 609 13.85 -2.54 34.65
CA LEU A 609 13.04 -2.20 33.49
C LEU A 609 11.74 -1.47 33.87
N PHE A 610 11.02 -1.97 34.87
CA PHE A 610 9.62 -1.59 35.10
C PHE A 610 9.32 -0.93 36.45
N ALA A 611 10.17 -1.06 37.47
CA ALA A 611 9.88 -0.47 38.77
C ALA A 611 9.88 1.07 38.72
N ASN A 612 9.06 1.67 39.59
CA ASN A 612 8.87 3.11 39.75
C ASN A 612 8.31 3.81 38.50
N ARG A 613 7.54 3.10 37.67
CA ARG A 613 6.81 3.69 36.54
C ARG A 613 5.32 3.77 36.88
N PRO A 614 4.70 4.95 36.90
CA PRO A 614 3.29 5.10 37.27
C PRO A 614 2.35 4.57 36.19
N VAL A 615 2.76 4.64 34.92
CA VAL A 615 1.94 4.26 33.77
C VAL A 615 2.78 3.48 32.77
N ILE A 616 2.40 2.24 32.51
CA ILE A 616 2.95 1.38 31.46
C ILE A 616 1.82 1.04 30.49
N ILE A 617 1.99 1.36 29.21
CA ILE A 617 1.01 1.09 28.15
C ILE A 617 1.67 0.16 27.14
N VAL A 618 1.04 -0.99 26.90
CA VAL A 618 1.51 -2.02 25.99
C VAL A 618 0.49 -2.18 24.88
N HIS A 619 0.92 -2.14 23.62
CA HIS A 619 0.02 -2.44 22.51
C HIS A 619 -0.28 -3.95 22.48
N LYS A 620 0.75 -4.80 22.40
CA LYS A 620 0.61 -6.26 22.41
C LYS A 620 1.37 -6.91 23.55
N PHE A 621 0.67 -7.63 24.43
CA PHE A 621 1.27 -8.41 25.52
C PHE A 621 1.11 -9.91 25.28
N GLU A 622 2.22 -10.65 25.38
CA GLU A 622 2.25 -12.11 25.28
C GLU A 622 3.12 -12.69 26.40
N HIS A 623 2.92 -13.96 26.71
CA HIS A 623 3.76 -14.66 27.69
C HIS A 623 3.82 -16.16 27.41
N SER A 624 4.89 -16.78 27.88
CA SER A 624 5.11 -18.24 27.80
C SER A 624 5.58 -18.82 29.15
N CYS A 625 5.27 -18.10 30.25
CA CYS A 625 5.62 -18.51 31.60
C CYS A 625 4.49 -19.32 32.25
N PHE A 626 4.81 -20.53 32.71
CA PHE A 626 3.86 -21.42 33.39
C PHE A 626 4.26 -21.71 34.85
N ASP A 627 5.21 -20.95 35.41
CA ASP A 627 5.72 -21.15 36.76
C ASP A 627 5.61 -19.87 37.61
N VAL A 628 6.66 -19.05 37.66
CA VAL A 628 6.61 -17.76 38.38
C VAL A 628 7.19 -16.67 37.49
N LEU A 629 6.41 -15.62 37.25
CA LEU A 629 6.87 -14.39 36.62
C LEU A 629 7.45 -13.46 37.67
N ARG A 630 8.74 -13.14 37.54
CA ARG A 630 9.45 -12.27 38.48
C ARG A 630 9.19 -10.81 38.15
N MET A 631 8.33 -10.14 38.91
CA MET A 631 7.91 -8.77 38.64
C MET A 631 8.17 -7.84 39.83
N PRO A 632 8.34 -6.53 39.59
CA PRO A 632 8.46 -5.56 40.67
C PRO A 632 7.15 -5.45 41.46
N VAL A 633 7.27 -5.09 42.74
CA VAL A 633 6.11 -4.82 43.60
C VAL A 633 5.24 -3.73 42.99
N GLY A 634 3.93 -3.97 42.92
CA GLY A 634 2.95 -3.02 42.37
C GLY A 634 2.94 -2.91 40.86
N PHE A 635 3.60 -3.81 40.13
CA PHE A 635 3.59 -3.81 38.66
C PHE A 635 2.15 -3.92 38.11
N LYS A 636 1.75 -2.93 37.32
CA LYS A 636 0.51 -2.89 36.54
C LYS A 636 0.78 -2.28 35.17
N MET A 637 0.07 -2.78 34.15
CA MET A 637 0.14 -2.23 32.79
C MET A 637 -1.24 -2.17 32.14
N PHE A 638 -1.43 -1.18 31.28
CA PHE A 638 -2.53 -1.16 30.32
C PHE A 638 -2.11 -1.94 29.08
N ALA A 639 -2.93 -2.87 28.61
CA ALA A 639 -2.69 -3.59 27.36
C ALA A 639 -3.85 -3.36 26.38
N LYS A 640 -3.56 -3.20 25.08
CA LYS A 640 -4.61 -3.18 24.04
C LYS A 640 -4.97 -4.60 23.60
N LEU A 641 -3.98 -5.44 23.34
CA LEU A 641 -4.10 -6.85 22.99
C LEU A 641 -3.34 -7.71 24.00
N VAL A 642 -4.00 -8.72 24.56
CA VAL A 642 -3.39 -9.70 25.48
C VAL A 642 -3.53 -11.10 24.91
N CYS A 643 -2.42 -11.82 24.75
CA CYS A 643 -2.43 -13.24 24.40
C CYS A 643 -2.11 -14.08 25.65
N THR A 644 -2.98 -15.01 26.01
CA THR A 644 -2.82 -15.86 27.21
C THR A 644 -3.41 -17.25 27.01
N TYR A 645 -3.25 -18.11 28.02
CA TYR A 645 -3.88 -19.43 28.09
C TYR A 645 -5.03 -19.43 29.10
N ASP A 646 -6.02 -20.30 28.89
CA ASP A 646 -7.23 -20.44 29.70
C ASP A 646 -6.96 -20.68 31.18
N ASN A 647 -6.00 -21.55 31.49
CA ASN A 647 -5.66 -21.96 32.85
C ASN A 647 -4.90 -20.90 33.68
N ILE A 648 -4.46 -19.81 33.04
CA ILE A 648 -3.64 -18.75 33.68
C ILE A 648 -4.20 -17.33 33.49
N ILE A 649 -5.46 -17.21 33.09
CA ILE A 649 -6.19 -15.93 32.99
C ILE A 649 -6.15 -15.16 34.31
N ILE A 650 -6.42 -15.83 35.43
CA ILE A 650 -6.50 -15.20 36.75
C ILE A 650 -5.15 -14.57 37.14
N PRO A 651 -4.02 -15.31 37.12
CA PRO A 651 -2.70 -14.72 37.31
C PRO A 651 -2.40 -13.52 36.39
N ILE A 652 -2.75 -13.57 35.10
CA ILE A 652 -2.49 -12.46 34.17
C ILE A 652 -3.35 -11.22 34.48
N SER A 653 -4.60 -11.41 34.92
CA SER A 653 -5.45 -10.30 35.35
C SER A 653 -4.87 -9.53 36.56
N SER A 654 -3.95 -10.13 37.32
CA SER A 654 -3.28 -9.46 38.43
C SER A 654 -2.26 -8.40 37.99
N ILE A 655 -1.77 -8.44 36.75
CA ILE A 655 -0.77 -7.48 36.23
C ILE A 655 -1.30 -6.59 35.12
N VAL A 656 -2.41 -6.96 34.48
CA VAL A 656 -3.10 -6.09 33.52
C VAL A 656 -4.14 -5.25 34.27
N ASP A 657 -4.07 -3.93 34.11
CA ASP A 657 -5.03 -3.00 34.67
C ASP A 657 -6.35 -3.07 33.89
N SER A 658 -7.42 -3.49 34.58
CA SER A 658 -8.76 -3.65 34.03
C SER A 658 -9.67 -2.44 34.27
N SER A 659 -9.14 -1.29 34.68
CA SER A 659 -9.91 -0.04 34.82
C SER A 659 -10.35 0.56 33.48
N ARG A 660 -9.74 0.10 32.38
CA ARG A 660 -10.10 0.46 31.00
C ARG A 660 -10.55 -0.79 30.26
N THR A 661 -11.45 -0.62 29.30
CA THR A 661 -11.87 -1.69 28.39
C THR A 661 -10.68 -2.20 27.59
N LEU A 662 -10.48 -3.52 27.60
CA LEU A 662 -9.44 -4.20 26.82
C LEU A 662 -9.93 -4.31 25.37
N ARG A 663 -9.14 -3.89 24.37
CA ARG A 663 -9.60 -3.97 22.98
C ARG A 663 -9.73 -5.42 22.51
N GLU A 664 -8.70 -6.22 22.79
CA GLU A 664 -8.71 -7.63 22.39
C GLU A 664 -8.03 -8.53 23.44
N LEU A 665 -8.69 -9.66 23.74
CA LEU A 665 -8.14 -10.76 24.52
C LEU A 665 -8.10 -12.01 23.65
N SER A 666 -6.90 -12.54 23.42
CA SER A 666 -6.69 -13.82 22.74
C SER A 666 -6.38 -14.92 23.77
N VAL A 667 -7.19 -15.97 23.79
CA VAL A 667 -7.08 -17.09 24.73
C VAL A 667 -6.84 -18.39 23.96
N SER A 668 -5.72 -19.05 24.27
CA SER A 668 -5.43 -20.42 23.84
C SER A 668 -5.93 -21.40 24.88
N VAL A 669 -6.81 -22.32 24.49
CA VAL A 669 -7.44 -23.29 25.38
C VAL A 669 -6.60 -24.56 25.45
N THR A 670 -6.21 -24.96 26.66
CA THR A 670 -5.31 -26.10 26.91
C THR A 670 -5.91 -27.19 27.82
N SER A 671 -6.99 -26.91 28.57
CA SER A 671 -7.59 -27.82 29.57
C SER A 671 -9.13 -27.88 29.48
N GLU A 672 -9.81 -28.45 30.50
CA GLU A 672 -11.28 -28.48 30.55
C GLU A 672 -11.84 -27.05 30.50
N LEU A 673 -12.49 -26.73 29.37
CA LEU A 673 -13.08 -25.44 29.10
C LEU A 673 -14.09 -25.06 30.19
N VAL A 674 -14.16 -23.76 30.48
CA VAL A 674 -15.38 -22.99 30.81
C VAL A 674 -15.34 -22.20 32.12
N SER A 675 -14.61 -22.59 33.18
CA SER A 675 -14.71 -21.85 34.46
C SER A 675 -14.16 -20.41 34.41
N ASN A 676 -13.15 -20.13 33.57
CA ASN A 676 -12.45 -18.84 33.60
C ASN A 676 -13.02 -17.78 32.63
N PHE A 677 -13.92 -18.12 31.70
CA PHE A 677 -14.51 -17.13 30.77
C PHE A 677 -15.51 -16.18 31.44
N GLN A 678 -16.03 -16.54 32.61
CA GLN A 678 -16.88 -15.67 33.42
C GLN A 678 -16.10 -14.60 34.19
N HIS A 679 -14.76 -14.68 34.20
CA HIS A 679 -13.92 -13.76 34.95
C HIS A 679 -14.08 -12.32 34.40
N SER A 680 -14.15 -11.34 35.31
CA SER A 680 -14.36 -9.93 34.96
C SER A 680 -13.35 -9.41 33.93
N PHE A 681 -12.10 -9.87 34.00
CA PHE A 681 -11.05 -9.58 33.02
C PHE A 681 -11.40 -9.99 31.59
N VAL A 682 -12.04 -11.15 31.41
CA VAL A 682 -12.48 -11.64 30.10
C VAL A 682 -13.67 -10.84 29.61
N LYS A 683 -14.65 -10.58 30.48
CA LYS A 683 -15.84 -9.77 30.16
C LYS A 683 -15.49 -8.32 29.79
N ASN A 684 -14.41 -7.78 30.35
CA ASN A 684 -13.92 -6.43 30.06
C ASN A 684 -13.31 -6.27 28.64
N ALA A 685 -13.14 -7.36 27.87
CA ALA A 685 -12.63 -7.28 26.51
C ALA A 685 -13.75 -6.93 25.50
N GLU A 686 -13.49 -6.01 24.58
CA GLU A 686 -14.41 -5.72 23.47
C GLU A 686 -14.43 -6.88 22.47
N LYS A 687 -13.25 -7.38 22.09
CA LYS A 687 -13.05 -8.57 21.26
C LYS A 687 -12.41 -9.71 22.05
N LEU A 688 -13.01 -10.90 21.98
CA LEU A 688 -12.49 -12.14 22.57
C LEU A 688 -12.15 -13.13 21.44
N SER A 689 -10.87 -13.46 21.28
CA SER A 689 -10.36 -14.42 20.29
C SER A 689 -10.02 -15.74 20.99
N ILE A 690 -10.61 -16.86 20.58
CA ILE A 690 -10.45 -18.17 21.23
C ILE A 690 -9.80 -19.14 20.26
N HIS A 691 -8.67 -19.72 20.67
CA HIS A 691 -7.95 -20.75 19.91
C HIS A 691 -8.09 -22.09 20.63
N THR A 692 -8.69 -23.09 20.01
CA THR A 692 -8.98 -24.38 20.67
C THR A 692 -8.70 -25.58 19.76
N ARG A 693 -8.34 -26.72 20.36
CA ARG A 693 -8.18 -28.02 19.68
C ARG A 693 -9.40 -28.88 20.02
N THR A 694 -10.20 -29.23 19.02
CA THR A 694 -11.56 -29.74 19.21
C THR A 694 -11.68 -31.03 20.02
N ALA A 695 -12.65 -31.05 20.95
CA ALA A 695 -13.25 -32.25 21.57
C ALA A 695 -14.56 -31.96 22.34
N ARG A 696 -14.93 -30.70 22.59
CA ARG A 696 -16.06 -30.34 23.46
C ARG A 696 -16.87 -29.12 22.99
N ILE A 697 -17.37 -29.16 21.75
CA ILE A 697 -18.24 -28.14 21.15
C ILE A 697 -19.44 -27.83 22.05
N ASP A 698 -20.06 -28.84 22.67
CA ASP A 698 -21.16 -28.68 23.61
C ASP A 698 -20.83 -27.80 24.84
N GLN A 699 -19.58 -27.83 25.30
CA GLN A 699 -19.15 -27.00 26.43
C GLN A 699 -18.91 -25.56 25.98
N LEU A 700 -18.31 -25.36 24.81
CA LEU A 700 -18.09 -24.03 24.24
C LEU A 700 -19.42 -23.35 23.86
N ALA A 701 -20.36 -24.09 23.27
CA ALA A 701 -21.70 -23.61 22.96
C ALA A 701 -22.45 -23.15 24.22
N ARG A 702 -22.38 -23.93 25.31
CA ARG A 702 -22.92 -23.52 26.63
C ARG A 702 -22.21 -22.29 27.19
N ALA A 703 -20.90 -22.18 27.01
CA ALA A 703 -20.13 -21.05 27.51
C ALA A 703 -20.48 -19.73 26.80
N PHE A 704 -20.86 -19.73 25.53
CA PHE A 704 -21.25 -18.50 24.84
C PHE A 704 -22.43 -17.78 25.48
N GLY A 705 -23.37 -18.51 26.10
CA GLY A 705 -24.46 -17.92 26.87
C GLY A 705 -23.99 -17.12 28.09
N THR A 706 -22.69 -17.15 28.42
CA THR A 706 -22.08 -16.41 29.54
C THR A 706 -21.06 -15.37 29.10
N MET A 707 -20.71 -15.33 27.81
CA MET A 707 -19.74 -14.37 27.25
C MET A 707 -20.49 -13.14 26.76
N GLU A 708 -20.25 -11.98 27.37
CA GLU A 708 -20.94 -10.71 27.06
C GLU A 708 -20.15 -9.82 26.08
N ASN A 709 -19.02 -10.31 25.56
CA ASN A 709 -18.13 -9.57 24.65
C ASN A 709 -18.87 -9.17 23.35
N GLN A 710 -18.58 -7.96 22.85
CA GLN A 710 -19.20 -7.43 21.62
C GLN A 710 -18.76 -8.21 20.39
N HIS A 711 -17.49 -8.63 20.34
CA HIS A 711 -16.92 -9.40 19.25
C HIS A 711 -16.32 -10.70 19.78
N ILE A 712 -16.72 -11.84 19.22
CA ILE A 712 -16.15 -13.15 19.53
C ILE A 712 -15.54 -13.73 18.25
N HIS A 713 -14.29 -14.13 18.30
CA HIS A 713 -13.58 -14.79 17.21
C HIS A 713 -13.09 -16.16 17.65
N ILE A 714 -13.25 -17.18 16.81
CA ILE A 714 -12.95 -18.56 17.17
C ILE A 714 -12.17 -19.22 16.06
N GLN A 715 -11.05 -19.83 16.44
CA GLN A 715 -10.17 -20.55 15.55
C GLN A 715 -9.91 -21.97 16.09
N PHE A 716 -9.92 -22.93 15.18
CA PHE A 716 -9.67 -24.34 15.46
C PHE A 716 -8.29 -24.77 14.94
N GLY A 717 -7.69 -25.78 15.57
CA GLY A 717 -6.37 -26.28 15.19
C GLY A 717 -6.34 -27.01 13.85
N GLN A 718 -5.15 -27.23 13.28
CA GLN A 718 -4.91 -27.82 11.94
C GLN A 718 -5.48 -29.23 11.70
N PHE A 719 -5.91 -29.95 12.73
CA PHE A 719 -6.50 -31.30 12.59
C PHE A 719 -8.01 -31.36 12.90
N ASP A 720 -8.63 -30.23 13.22
CA ASP A 720 -10.04 -30.15 13.60
C ASP A 720 -10.95 -29.89 12.39
N ASN A 721 -11.83 -30.84 12.07
CA ASN A 721 -12.86 -30.70 11.04
C ASN A 721 -14.25 -30.75 11.69
N LEU A 722 -14.85 -29.57 11.93
CA LEU A 722 -16.22 -29.51 12.43
C LEU A 722 -17.22 -29.84 11.32
N SER A 723 -18.25 -30.58 11.69
CA SER A 723 -19.46 -30.81 10.90
C SER A 723 -20.34 -29.55 10.86
N PRO A 724 -21.18 -29.36 9.83
CA PRO A 724 -22.15 -28.27 9.79
C PRO A 724 -23.03 -28.16 11.05
N ASN A 725 -23.40 -29.30 11.63
CA ASN A 725 -24.19 -29.36 12.86
C ASN A 725 -23.45 -28.79 14.09
N GLU A 726 -22.13 -28.95 14.18
CA GLU A 726 -21.34 -28.38 15.27
C GLU A 726 -21.21 -26.85 15.14
N TYR A 727 -21.08 -26.31 13.93
CA TYR A 727 -21.17 -24.85 13.70
C TYR A 727 -22.55 -24.31 14.10
N TYR A 728 -23.61 -25.06 13.79
CA TYR A 728 -24.97 -24.70 14.19
C TYR A 728 -25.13 -24.67 15.71
N GLN A 729 -24.63 -25.68 16.43
CA GLN A 729 -24.64 -25.69 17.91
C GLN A 729 -23.91 -24.48 18.50
N LEU A 730 -22.78 -24.06 17.91
CA LEU A 730 -22.05 -22.87 18.34
C LEU A 730 -22.87 -21.59 18.11
N LEU A 731 -23.51 -21.44 16.95
CA LEU A 731 -24.39 -20.30 16.66
C LEU A 731 -25.61 -20.26 17.60
N GLN A 732 -26.26 -21.41 17.86
CA GLN A 732 -27.36 -21.50 18.83
C GLN A 732 -26.91 -21.13 20.24
N GLY A 733 -25.75 -21.61 20.67
CA GLY A 733 -25.16 -21.24 21.96
C GLY A 733 -24.91 -19.73 22.07
N TRP A 734 -24.41 -19.09 21.00
CA TRP A 734 -24.17 -17.66 20.97
C TRP A 734 -25.46 -16.82 21.00
N LEU A 735 -26.51 -17.30 20.34
CA LEU A 735 -27.85 -16.71 20.31
C LEU A 735 -28.71 -17.02 21.55
N SER A 736 -28.21 -17.81 22.51
CA SER A 736 -28.95 -18.16 23.72
C SER A 736 -29.22 -16.99 24.68
N ILE A 737 -28.59 -15.84 24.44
CA ILE A 737 -28.78 -14.58 25.19
C ILE A 737 -29.08 -13.41 24.26
N GLU A 738 -29.77 -12.39 24.77
CA GLU A 738 -30.01 -11.17 24.02
C GLU A 738 -28.70 -10.37 23.85
N ARG A 739 -28.37 -10.02 22.60
CA ARG A 739 -27.11 -9.37 22.20
C ARG A 739 -27.38 -7.94 21.74
N SER A 740 -26.45 -7.04 22.03
CA SER A 740 -26.52 -5.65 21.55
C SER A 740 -26.37 -5.58 20.02
N VAL A 741 -26.95 -4.54 19.42
CA VAL A 741 -26.77 -4.25 17.99
C VAL A 741 -25.28 -4.06 17.69
N ARG A 742 -24.79 -4.63 16.56
CA ARG A 742 -23.37 -4.75 16.17
C ARG A 742 -22.56 -5.83 16.89
N SER A 743 -23.16 -6.62 17.77
CA SER A 743 -22.50 -7.84 18.26
C SER A 743 -22.19 -8.78 17.10
N MET A 744 -20.99 -9.36 17.09
CA MET A 744 -20.53 -10.24 16.00
C MET A 744 -19.79 -11.47 16.54
N ILE A 745 -20.11 -12.62 15.99
CA ILE A 745 -19.31 -13.84 16.15
C ILE A 745 -18.67 -14.21 14.81
N THR A 746 -17.40 -14.60 14.84
CA THR A 746 -16.64 -15.09 13.69
C THR A 746 -16.03 -16.44 14.03
N ILE A 747 -16.15 -17.40 13.12
CA ILE A 747 -15.68 -18.78 13.29
C ILE A 747 -14.87 -19.15 12.05
N GLY A 748 -13.62 -19.59 12.24
CA GLY A 748 -12.74 -20.04 11.16
C GLY A 748 -13.31 -21.26 10.42
N LEU A 749 -13.28 -21.20 9.09
CA LEU A 749 -13.72 -22.23 8.15
C LEU A 749 -12.54 -22.72 7.29
N ARG A 750 -12.56 -24.00 6.92
CA ARG A 750 -11.52 -24.61 6.07
C ARG A 750 -11.88 -24.64 4.59
N THR A 751 -13.15 -24.84 4.29
CA THR A 751 -13.68 -24.95 2.93
C THR A 751 -14.90 -24.06 2.79
N ASP A 752 -15.08 -23.54 1.59
CA ASP A 752 -16.26 -22.83 1.12
C ASP A 752 -17.52 -23.73 1.13
N GLN A 753 -17.39 -25.01 0.80
CA GLN A 753 -18.51 -25.97 0.82
C GLN A 753 -19.25 -26.00 2.17
N ILE A 754 -18.51 -25.97 3.29
CA ILE A 754 -19.12 -25.92 4.63
C ILE A 754 -19.83 -24.58 4.86
N GLY A 755 -19.31 -23.49 4.29
CA GLY A 755 -19.94 -22.17 4.35
C GLY A 755 -21.29 -22.15 3.62
N GLU A 756 -21.36 -22.74 2.42
CA GLU A 756 -22.60 -22.87 1.64
C GLU A 756 -23.64 -23.72 2.36
N ASP A 757 -23.25 -24.90 2.88
CA ASP A 757 -24.13 -25.77 3.65
C ASP A 757 -24.72 -25.05 4.87
N ILE A 758 -23.94 -24.19 5.55
CA ILE A 758 -24.42 -23.42 6.71
C ILE A 758 -25.39 -22.30 6.28
N LEU A 759 -25.15 -21.63 5.16
CA LEU A 759 -26.02 -20.55 4.67
C LEU A 759 -27.42 -21.07 4.30
N GLU A 760 -27.50 -22.22 3.63
CA GLU A 760 -28.77 -22.86 3.25
C GLU A 760 -29.62 -23.20 4.48
N TRP A 761 -28.98 -23.60 5.58
CA TRP A 761 -29.65 -23.91 6.85
C TRP A 761 -30.06 -22.68 7.64
N VAL A 762 -29.28 -21.59 7.64
CA VAL A 762 -29.64 -20.34 8.35
C VAL A 762 -30.90 -19.70 7.76
N THR A 763 -31.22 -19.96 6.49
CA THR A 763 -32.50 -19.57 5.88
C THR A 763 -33.72 -20.11 6.62
N VAL A 764 -33.60 -21.27 7.31
CA VAL A 764 -34.66 -21.87 8.14
C VAL A 764 -34.82 -21.16 9.49
N LEU A 765 -33.72 -20.67 10.09
CA LEU A 765 -33.70 -19.89 11.34
C LEU A 765 -34.33 -18.49 11.20
N ARG A 766 -34.36 -17.92 9.98
CA ARG A 766 -34.95 -16.59 9.71
C ARG A 766 -36.46 -16.49 10.00
N SER A 767 -37.14 -17.62 10.23
CA SER A 767 -38.55 -17.64 10.64
C SER A 767 -38.80 -17.10 12.06
N ASN A 768 -37.78 -17.04 12.94
CA ASN A 768 -37.93 -16.59 14.33
C ASN A 768 -37.02 -15.41 14.76
N ALA A 769 -36.09 -14.92 13.92
CA ALA A 769 -35.23 -13.78 14.28
C ALA A 769 -34.93 -12.86 13.08
N THR A 770 -35.68 -11.75 12.97
CA THR A 770 -35.53 -10.70 11.94
C THR A 770 -34.25 -9.84 12.08
N LYS A 771 -33.31 -10.19 12.97
CA LYS A 771 -32.17 -9.34 13.37
C LYS A 771 -30.78 -9.92 13.07
N LEU A 772 -30.66 -11.11 12.47
CA LEU A 772 -29.38 -11.80 12.26
C LEU A 772 -28.95 -11.79 10.78
N GLU A 773 -27.70 -11.43 10.51
CA GLU A 773 -27.05 -11.61 9.21
C GLU A 773 -25.86 -12.55 9.35
N VAL A 774 -25.80 -13.56 8.46
CA VAL A 774 -24.73 -14.54 8.38
C VAL A 774 -24.16 -14.52 6.97
N PHE A 775 -22.84 -14.50 6.86
CA PHE A 775 -22.09 -14.56 5.61
C PHE A 775 -20.75 -15.25 5.84
N TYR A 776 -20.07 -15.69 4.79
CA TYR A 776 -18.69 -16.14 4.88
C TYR A 776 -17.83 -15.48 3.81
N VAL A 777 -16.56 -15.27 4.11
CA VAL A 777 -15.59 -14.62 3.21
C VAL A 777 -14.26 -15.36 3.21
N PRO A 778 -13.49 -15.31 2.11
CA PRO A 778 -12.09 -15.74 2.10
C PRO A 778 -11.30 -14.99 3.17
N TYR A 779 -10.45 -15.70 3.90
CA TYR A 779 -9.62 -15.12 4.96
C TYR A 779 -8.15 -15.38 4.69
N ASN A 780 -7.36 -14.30 4.61
CA ASN A 780 -5.93 -14.33 4.33
C ASN A 780 -5.19 -13.49 5.39
N GLU A 781 -4.83 -14.12 6.51
CA GLU A 781 -3.78 -13.62 7.42
C GLU A 781 -2.62 -14.61 7.44
N GLU A 782 -1.38 -14.12 7.33
CA GLU A 782 -0.13 -14.93 7.23
C GLU A 782 0.12 -15.89 8.42
N LYS A 783 -0.68 -15.83 9.48
CA LYS A 783 -0.61 -16.71 10.66
C LYS A 783 -1.88 -17.52 10.93
N ASP A 784 -2.91 -17.40 10.08
CA ASP A 784 -4.18 -18.11 10.26
C ASP A 784 -4.22 -19.40 9.42
N LEU A 785 -4.74 -20.48 10.00
CA LEU A 785 -4.91 -21.79 9.36
C LEU A 785 -6.28 -21.94 8.65
N SER A 786 -7.18 -20.96 8.82
CA SER A 786 -8.52 -20.90 8.21
C SER A 786 -8.44 -20.27 6.82
N ARG A 787 -9.07 -20.90 5.81
CA ARG A 787 -9.14 -20.34 4.44
C ARG A 787 -10.34 -19.40 4.25
N PHE A 788 -11.35 -19.56 5.09
CA PHE A 788 -12.57 -18.76 5.10
C PHE A 788 -12.95 -18.42 6.54
N ILE A 789 -13.81 -17.42 6.74
CA ILE A 789 -14.43 -17.13 8.03
C ILE A 789 -15.95 -17.08 7.86
N LEU A 790 -16.67 -17.80 8.72
CA LEU A 790 -18.10 -17.63 8.93
C LEU A 790 -18.31 -16.46 9.89
N ALA A 791 -19.05 -15.44 9.48
CA ALA A 791 -19.39 -14.29 10.30
C ALA A 791 -20.90 -14.21 10.51
N ALA A 792 -21.32 -13.97 11.75
CA ALA A 792 -22.71 -13.69 12.09
C ALA A 792 -22.80 -12.39 12.92
N ARG A 793 -23.68 -11.45 12.53
CA ARG A 793 -23.85 -10.15 13.18
C ARG A 793 -25.30 -9.75 13.42
N ILE A 794 -25.54 -9.00 14.50
CA ILE A 794 -26.86 -8.43 14.82
C ILE A 794 -27.06 -7.09 14.10
N LYS A 795 -28.07 -7.01 13.23
CA LYS A 795 -28.41 -5.80 12.44
C LYS A 795 -29.17 -4.76 13.28
N ARG A 796 -28.99 -3.50 12.89
CA ARG A 796 -29.90 -2.40 13.27
C ARG A 796 -31.12 -2.49 12.34
N THR A 797 -32.32 -2.50 12.92
CA THR A 797 -33.59 -2.41 12.18
C THR A 797 -33.68 -1.13 11.39
#